data_AF-A0A2E5X643-F1
#
_entry.id   AF-A0A2E5X643-F1
#
_cell.length_a   1.000
_cell.length_b   1.000
_cell.length_c   1.000
_cell.angle_alpha   90.00
_cell.angle_beta   90.00
_cell.angle_gamma   90.00
#
_symmetry.space_group_name_H-M   'P 1'
#
loop_
_entity.id
_entity.type
_entity.pdbx_description
1 polymer ?
#
loop_
_entity_poly.entity_id
_entity_poly.type
_entity_poly.pdbx_seq_one_letter_code
_entity_poly.pdbx_strand_id
1 'polypeptide(L)'
;MRCPAGILPLPLPEPPISMQIALLLSLLPLCLPQGRTAPPPVTPGTPVSPTTITIDGAWENETSPAEQIILRLRLDDSLLAYVAGAPGLSTPSGSLVGSTVTLAFEGEDGGGPFDAGTFTGTFIGHRIEGSLVSSSSSMPLTLVRSTALLLEEDWLLVEEDSGEAVQAARLTDAGAFFGGSFTGLGQCDFLACGGGITDWNISGTGHTIQTSSGGSCDSLSTLLGTFDPSSAFLTGTYSTSDCWGSSAGNFMAGKEGLTDTRHMRAVLELLADFCDALETESATAIDALHSAYLHDGLTRADWETQFATWFLNYNSIEANATPTSIITIDDGEVHPYLAGPPRLGWHLLVTGVPAGGGAPETLLDYEPELFLDSLHYLGVEGGQRVFVGNGEAAPFSMNMPIAFGDGAISNYGLWPYGVHGGGHPEGHPGIDIEYAAGTSVLATTAGTISSIGPNSHFPTMMDLMLEARTGVAVQYDHMGPVDPSITVGSTVLEGQVLGDAPSGAHSAVHLALRLGVETTCPVPYFNAAGQSTFDALWDTAHYMEELVEPLACNTVDVSFPLTAVRSLISGTLPAGLEITRSDATTYDMTYTLLDAAGVAFETGTVTFNAAPTASTIDFVPSTPAGPTRLGLVDINGEDLWLDWDTTTRPTSLAGASHYRLD
;
A
#
# COMPACT_ATOMS: atom_id res chain seq x y z
N MET A 1 56.22 -18.10 -16.19
CA MET A 1 57.37 -17.19 -16.37
C MET A 1 56.79 -15.81 -16.67
N ARG A 2 56.82 -14.91 -15.66
CA ARG A 2 56.61 -13.44 -15.64
C ARG A 2 55.34 -12.79 -16.25
N CYS A 3 54.49 -12.29 -15.34
CA CYS A 3 53.48 -11.21 -15.39
C CYS A 3 54.03 -9.85 -15.94
N PRO A 4 53.26 -8.72 -16.09
CA PRO A 4 51.95 -8.41 -15.47
C PRO A 4 50.93 -7.49 -16.24
N ALA A 5 49.75 -7.39 -15.61
CA ALA A 5 48.88 -6.21 -15.40
C ALA A 5 48.52 -5.25 -16.56
N GLY A 6 47.23 -5.23 -16.87
CA GLY A 6 46.51 -4.09 -17.44
C GLY A 6 45.12 -4.02 -16.80
N ILE A 7 45.01 -3.21 -15.76
CA ILE A 7 43.76 -2.85 -15.06
C ILE A 7 42.92 -2.01 -16.04
N LEU A 8 41.72 -2.49 -16.39
CA LEU A 8 40.66 -1.62 -16.90
C LEU A 8 39.81 -1.19 -15.69
N PRO A 9 39.46 0.10 -15.57
CA PRO A 9 38.63 0.57 -14.48
C PRO A 9 37.23 -0.03 -14.62
N LEU A 10 36.68 -0.48 -13.49
CA LEU A 10 35.27 -0.74 -13.30
C LEU A 10 34.46 0.50 -13.74
N PRO A 11 33.28 0.34 -14.37
CA PRO A 11 32.35 1.45 -14.46
C PRO A 11 32.01 1.88 -13.02
N LEU A 12 32.15 3.17 -12.76
CA LEU A 12 31.63 3.78 -11.53
C LEU A 12 30.12 3.50 -11.45
N PRO A 13 29.53 3.41 -10.25
CA PRO A 13 28.09 3.41 -10.12
C PRO A 13 27.56 4.64 -10.86
N GLU A 14 26.60 4.42 -11.75
CA GLU A 14 25.89 5.52 -12.39
C GLU A 14 25.31 6.41 -11.29
N PRO A 15 25.46 7.74 -11.39
CA PRO A 15 24.80 8.64 -10.45
C PRO A 15 23.28 8.46 -10.57
N PRO A 16 22.51 8.72 -9.50
CA PRO A 16 21.04 8.73 -9.59
C PRO A 16 20.63 9.63 -10.76
N ILE A 17 19.86 9.03 -11.67
CA ILE A 17 19.33 9.69 -12.85
C ILE A 17 18.44 10.83 -12.33
N SER A 18 18.82 12.06 -12.66
CA SER A 18 18.06 13.25 -12.30
C SER A 18 16.70 13.21 -13.02
N MET A 19 15.66 12.90 -12.28
CA MET A 19 14.26 12.88 -12.70
C MET A 19 13.80 14.32 -13.04
N GLN A 20 13.23 14.54 -14.23
CA GLN A 20 12.78 15.86 -14.70
C GLN A 20 11.27 16.02 -14.48
N ILE A 21 10.84 17.12 -13.86
CA ILE A 21 9.42 17.48 -13.75
C ILE A 21 8.89 17.92 -15.12
N ALA A 22 8.03 17.07 -15.68
CA ALA A 22 7.06 17.40 -16.71
C ALA A 22 5.60 17.24 -16.23
N LEU A 23 5.36 16.98 -14.93
CA LEU A 23 4.07 16.41 -14.47
C LEU A 23 3.14 17.34 -13.67
N LEU A 24 3.57 18.53 -13.25
CA LEU A 24 2.83 19.28 -12.21
C LEU A 24 1.66 20.15 -12.70
N LEU A 25 1.09 19.83 -13.87
CA LEU A 25 -0.19 20.28 -14.42
C LEU A 25 -0.20 19.72 -15.83
N SER A 26 -0.90 18.63 -16.07
CA SER A 26 -0.95 17.93 -17.37
C SER A 26 -0.96 18.91 -18.56
N LEU A 27 0.22 19.07 -19.19
CA LEU A 27 0.57 19.72 -20.46
C LEU A 27 1.90 20.51 -20.34
N LEU A 28 3.01 19.97 -20.86
CA LEU A 28 3.99 20.73 -21.66
C LEU A 28 5.02 19.80 -22.36
N PRO A 29 4.52 18.79 -23.10
CA PRO A 29 4.95 18.66 -24.48
C PRO A 29 3.77 18.60 -25.46
N LEU A 30 2.92 19.63 -25.49
CA LEU A 30 2.06 19.93 -26.65
C LEU A 30 2.01 21.44 -26.94
N CYS A 31 3.14 21.98 -27.39
CA CYS A 31 3.07 23.05 -28.38
C CYS A 31 2.49 22.47 -29.68
N LEU A 32 1.15 22.47 -29.78
CA LEU A 32 0.28 22.17 -30.95
C LEU A 32 0.04 20.68 -31.30
N PRO A 33 -1.26 20.29 -31.44
CA PRO A 33 -1.70 19.52 -32.58
C PRO A 33 -2.77 20.28 -33.38
N GLN A 34 -2.58 20.34 -34.70
CA GLN A 34 -3.64 20.71 -35.63
C GLN A 34 -4.87 19.81 -35.37
N GLY A 35 -6.01 20.38 -34.99
CA GLY A 35 -7.30 19.76 -35.28
C GLY A 35 -8.29 19.42 -34.15
N ARG A 36 -8.15 19.90 -32.91
CA ARG A 36 -9.30 19.87 -31.97
C ARG A 36 -10.28 21.01 -32.32
N THR A 37 -11.55 20.66 -32.52
CA THR A 37 -12.65 21.64 -32.48
C THR A 37 -12.88 21.99 -31.02
N ALA A 38 -12.77 23.27 -30.68
CA ALA A 38 -12.99 23.74 -29.32
C ALA A 38 -14.40 23.32 -28.84
N PRO A 39 -14.56 22.81 -27.61
CA PRO A 39 -15.88 22.71 -27.01
C PRO A 39 -16.52 24.11 -26.97
N PRO A 40 -17.86 24.21 -27.06
CA PRO A 40 -18.53 25.49 -26.99
C PRO A 40 -18.14 26.20 -25.69
N PRO A 41 -17.84 27.51 -25.73
CA PRO A 41 -17.45 28.24 -24.54
C PRO A 41 -18.57 28.13 -23.50
N VAL A 42 -18.27 27.47 -22.37
CA VAL A 42 -19.10 27.57 -21.18
C VAL A 42 -19.13 29.05 -20.81
N THR A 43 -20.31 29.64 -20.83
CA THR A 43 -20.46 31.06 -20.51
C THR A 43 -20.21 31.21 -19.01
N PRO A 44 -19.19 31.99 -18.57
CA PRO A 44 -18.96 32.22 -17.15
C PRO A 44 -20.24 32.75 -16.51
N GLY A 45 -20.65 32.15 -15.41
CA GLY A 45 -21.76 32.65 -14.59
C GLY A 45 -21.54 34.13 -14.29
N THR A 46 -22.58 34.94 -14.39
CA THR A 46 -22.50 36.39 -14.18
C THR A 46 -21.93 36.68 -12.79
N PRO A 47 -20.81 37.41 -12.65
CA PRO A 47 -20.15 37.59 -11.38
C PRO A 47 -21.02 38.42 -10.44
N VAL A 48 -21.50 37.80 -9.37
CA VAL A 48 -21.95 38.53 -8.18
C VAL A 48 -20.68 38.90 -7.43
N SER A 49 -20.22 40.15 -7.55
CA SER A 49 -19.04 40.62 -6.80
C SER A 49 -19.30 40.53 -5.29
N PRO A 50 -18.66 39.60 -4.56
CA PRO A 50 -18.68 39.64 -3.11
C PRO A 50 -17.79 40.79 -2.64
N THR A 51 -18.15 41.44 -1.54
CA THR A 51 -17.43 42.60 -1.00
C THR A 51 -16.06 42.27 -0.38
N THR A 52 -15.69 41.00 -0.30
CA THR A 52 -14.36 40.49 0.06
C THR A 52 -14.23 39.07 -0.52
N ILE A 53 -13.30 38.86 -1.45
CA ILE A 53 -12.95 37.50 -1.91
C ILE A 53 -11.88 36.98 -0.94
N THR A 54 -12.15 35.86 -0.28
CA THR A 54 -11.19 35.14 0.55
C THR A 54 -10.44 34.11 -0.30
N ILE A 55 -9.28 33.64 0.17
CA ILE A 55 -8.53 32.58 -0.51
C ILE A 55 -9.27 31.22 -0.45
N ASP A 56 -10.07 30.98 0.58
CA ASP A 56 -10.83 29.73 0.79
C ASP A 56 -11.73 29.37 -0.38
N GLY A 57 -11.56 28.18 -0.96
CA GLY A 57 -12.43 27.61 -2.00
C GLY A 57 -11.67 26.91 -3.12
N ALA A 58 -12.38 26.62 -4.21
CA ALA A 58 -11.83 25.92 -5.36
C ALA A 58 -11.15 26.88 -6.35
N TRP A 59 -10.02 26.43 -6.89
CA TRP A 59 -9.18 27.14 -7.83
C TRP A 59 -8.76 26.21 -8.96
N GLU A 60 -8.70 26.72 -10.18
CA GLU A 60 -8.34 25.94 -11.37
C GLU A 60 -7.25 26.67 -12.15
N ASN A 61 -6.40 25.92 -12.86
CA ASN A 61 -5.46 26.54 -13.77
C ASN A 61 -6.21 27.15 -14.96
N GLU A 62 -5.95 28.44 -15.22
CA GLU A 62 -6.57 29.19 -16.30
C GLU A 62 -6.29 28.63 -17.69
N THR A 63 -5.11 28.03 -17.90
CA THR A 63 -4.68 27.56 -19.23
C THR A 63 -4.99 26.08 -19.49
N SER A 64 -5.15 25.28 -18.45
CA SER A 64 -5.49 23.86 -18.52
C SER A 64 -6.27 23.46 -17.26
N PRO A 65 -7.60 23.49 -17.27
CA PRO A 65 -8.41 23.17 -16.10
C PRO A 65 -8.49 21.65 -15.89
N ALA A 66 -7.40 20.90 -16.05
CA ALA A 66 -7.42 19.45 -15.88
C ALA A 66 -7.51 19.00 -14.41
N GLU A 67 -7.22 19.91 -13.48
CA GLU A 67 -7.17 19.67 -12.03
C GLU A 67 -7.81 20.86 -11.29
N GLN A 68 -8.26 20.62 -10.06
CA GLN A 68 -8.81 21.64 -9.18
C GLN A 68 -8.13 21.59 -7.82
N ILE A 69 -7.58 22.70 -7.35
CA ILE A 69 -7.03 22.82 -5.99
C ILE A 69 -8.04 23.51 -5.07
N ILE A 70 -8.32 22.90 -3.94
CA ILE A 70 -9.23 23.43 -2.93
C ILE A 70 -8.38 23.94 -1.77
N LEU A 71 -8.53 25.23 -1.45
CA LEU A 71 -7.76 25.90 -0.41
C LEU A 71 -8.63 26.21 0.81
N ARG A 72 -8.03 26.14 2.00
CA ARG A 72 -8.60 26.62 3.26
C ARG A 72 -7.52 27.30 4.10
N LEU A 73 -7.75 28.57 4.44
CA LEU A 73 -6.92 29.37 5.35
C LEU A 73 -7.20 28.99 6.80
N ARG A 74 -6.12 28.82 7.56
CA ARG A 74 -6.10 28.57 9.01
C ARG A 74 -5.90 29.87 9.80
N LEU A 75 -6.10 29.82 11.12
CA LEU A 75 -5.97 30.99 11.99
C LEU A 75 -4.54 31.56 12.09
N ASP A 76 -3.53 30.75 11.78
CA ASP A 76 -2.10 31.09 11.79
C ASP A 76 -1.57 31.59 10.43
N ASP A 77 -2.47 31.88 9.49
CA ASP A 77 -2.18 32.21 8.08
C ASP A 77 -1.57 31.05 7.26
N SER A 78 -1.51 29.83 7.78
CA SER A 78 -1.19 28.64 6.99
C SER A 78 -2.36 28.24 6.09
N LEU A 79 -2.08 27.51 5.02
CA LEU A 79 -3.07 27.02 4.05
C LEU A 79 -3.07 25.50 4.03
N LEU A 80 -4.24 24.92 4.27
CA LEU A 80 -4.52 23.56 3.84
C LEU A 80 -4.93 23.56 2.38
N ALA A 81 -4.50 22.55 1.66
CA ALA A 81 -4.82 22.36 0.27
C ALA A 81 -5.10 20.88 -0.04
N TYR A 82 -5.99 20.64 -1.00
CA TYR A 82 -6.26 19.33 -1.60
C TYR A 82 -6.29 19.50 -3.12
N VAL A 83 -5.57 18.64 -3.84
CA VAL A 83 -5.47 18.68 -5.30
C VAL A 83 -6.36 17.59 -5.89
N ALA A 84 -7.58 17.96 -6.24
CA ALA A 84 -8.53 17.03 -6.83
C ALA A 84 -8.12 16.66 -8.27
N GLY A 85 -8.29 15.39 -8.60
CA GLY A 85 -7.94 14.77 -9.87
C GLY A 85 -6.49 14.32 -9.96
N ALA A 86 -5.72 14.36 -8.87
CA ALA A 86 -4.29 14.11 -8.88
C ALA A 86 -3.84 13.11 -7.80
N PRO A 87 -4.13 11.80 -7.95
CA PRO A 87 -3.67 10.79 -7.00
C PRO A 87 -2.14 10.81 -6.95
N GLY A 88 -1.60 10.67 -5.74
CA GLY A 88 -0.15 10.73 -5.49
C GLY A 88 0.44 12.15 -5.42
N LEU A 89 -0.35 13.22 -5.57
CA LEU A 89 0.08 14.60 -5.37
C LEU A 89 -0.52 15.18 -4.09
N SER A 90 0.32 15.70 -3.21
CA SER A 90 -0.10 16.35 -1.97
C SER A 90 0.53 17.74 -1.81
N THR A 91 0.00 18.50 -0.86
CA THR A 91 0.47 19.84 -0.52
C THR A 91 0.82 19.91 0.97
N PRO A 92 2.06 19.58 1.36
CA PRO A 92 2.45 19.39 2.75
C PRO A 92 2.56 20.68 3.57
N SER A 93 2.57 21.82 2.88
CA SER A 93 2.54 23.12 3.53
C SER A 93 2.01 24.19 2.58
N GLY A 94 1.41 25.22 3.18
CA GLY A 94 0.99 26.41 2.47
C GLY A 94 0.89 27.61 3.41
N SER A 95 0.94 28.83 2.86
CA SER A 95 0.78 30.06 3.64
C SER A 95 0.25 31.22 2.82
N LEU A 96 -0.42 32.15 3.50
CA LEU A 96 -0.84 33.44 2.98
C LEU A 96 -0.22 34.58 3.80
N VAL A 97 0.87 35.16 3.32
CA VAL A 97 1.49 36.34 3.97
C VAL A 97 1.12 37.60 3.20
N GLY A 98 0.17 38.36 3.74
CA GLY A 98 -0.40 39.52 3.06
C GLY A 98 -1.19 39.11 1.82
N SER A 99 -0.63 39.32 0.62
CA SER A 99 -1.20 38.83 -0.63
C SER A 99 -0.37 37.73 -1.28
N THR A 100 0.75 37.33 -0.67
CA THR A 100 1.62 36.29 -1.21
C THR A 100 1.13 34.94 -0.77
N VAL A 101 0.85 34.07 -1.73
CA VAL A 101 0.46 32.67 -1.52
C VAL A 101 1.68 31.80 -1.82
N THR A 102 2.02 30.93 -0.89
CA THR A 102 3.05 29.90 -1.09
C THR A 102 2.41 28.54 -0.86
N LEU A 103 2.65 27.58 -1.76
CA LEU A 103 2.21 26.19 -1.64
C LEU A 103 3.39 25.28 -1.98
N ALA A 104 3.73 24.36 -1.10
CA ALA A 104 4.64 23.26 -1.40
C ALA A 104 3.86 22.10 -2.02
N PHE A 105 4.50 21.34 -2.90
CA PHE A 105 3.96 20.15 -3.55
C PHE A 105 4.96 19.00 -3.41
N GLU A 106 4.48 17.84 -2.99
CA GLU A 106 5.25 16.59 -2.85
C GLU A 106 4.38 15.37 -3.15
N GLY A 107 5.01 14.20 -3.32
CA GLY A 107 4.33 12.95 -3.59
C GLY A 107 5.16 11.97 -4.41
N GLU A 108 4.51 10.99 -5.01
CA GLU A 108 5.14 9.78 -5.57
C GLU A 108 4.43 9.33 -6.86
N ASP A 109 5.22 8.85 -7.82
CA ASP A 109 4.74 8.31 -9.10
C ASP A 109 4.94 6.78 -9.19
N GLY A 110 5.01 6.05 -8.07
CA GLY A 110 5.29 4.61 -8.08
C GLY A 110 6.73 4.22 -8.47
N GLY A 111 7.49 5.10 -9.13
CA GLY A 111 8.94 4.99 -9.31
C GLY A 111 9.74 5.63 -8.17
N GLY A 112 9.03 6.21 -7.19
CA GLY A 112 9.58 6.91 -6.05
C GLY A 112 9.09 8.37 -5.95
N PRO A 113 9.66 9.14 -5.02
CA PRO A 113 9.23 10.52 -4.79
C PRO A 113 9.55 11.42 -5.97
N PHE A 114 8.61 12.27 -6.36
CA PHE A 114 8.86 13.28 -7.38
C PHE A 114 9.69 14.46 -6.86
N ASP A 115 10.29 15.24 -7.76
CA ASP A 115 11.03 16.45 -7.40
C ASP A 115 10.07 17.50 -6.83
N ALA A 116 10.20 17.78 -5.54
CA ALA A 116 9.29 18.67 -4.82
C ALA A 116 9.22 20.07 -5.46
N GLY A 117 8.02 20.63 -5.51
CA GLY A 117 7.74 21.93 -6.10
C GLY A 117 7.32 22.96 -5.06
N THR A 118 7.56 24.24 -5.33
CA THR A 118 6.99 25.35 -4.57
C THR A 118 6.36 26.36 -5.50
N PHE A 119 5.05 26.54 -5.40
CA PHE A 119 4.34 27.64 -6.03
C PHE A 119 4.46 28.89 -5.15
N THR A 120 4.80 30.01 -5.76
CA THR A 120 4.70 31.33 -5.13
C THR A 120 3.94 32.26 -6.05
N GLY A 121 2.83 32.81 -5.56
CA GLY A 121 1.95 33.68 -6.32
C GLY A 121 1.39 34.84 -5.53
N THR A 122 0.73 35.76 -6.23
CA THR A 122 0.06 36.92 -5.64
C THR A 122 -1.45 36.73 -5.79
N PHE A 123 -2.16 36.72 -4.66
CA PHE A 123 -3.61 36.69 -4.60
C PHE A 123 -4.20 38.07 -4.92
N ILE A 124 -4.90 38.17 -6.05
CA ILE A 124 -5.46 39.41 -6.58
C ILE A 124 -6.91 39.16 -7.01
N GLY A 125 -7.85 39.46 -6.11
CA GLY A 125 -9.28 39.34 -6.39
C GLY A 125 -9.70 37.89 -6.60
N HIS A 126 -9.86 37.46 -7.85
CA HIS A 126 -10.29 36.09 -8.22
C HIS A 126 -9.17 35.29 -8.90
N ARG A 127 -7.92 35.75 -8.80
CA ARG A 127 -6.75 35.13 -9.40
C ARG A 127 -5.63 34.97 -8.37
N ILE A 128 -4.81 33.93 -8.54
CA ILE A 128 -3.51 33.78 -7.90
C ILE A 128 -2.48 33.64 -9.01
N GLU A 129 -1.67 34.67 -9.22
CA GLU A 129 -0.70 34.74 -10.33
C GLU A 129 0.71 34.55 -9.79
N GLY A 130 1.44 33.56 -10.31
CA GLY A 130 2.73 33.21 -9.77
C GLY A 130 3.55 32.29 -10.66
N SER A 131 4.49 31.61 -10.03
CA SER A 131 5.29 30.58 -10.65
C SER A 131 5.45 29.38 -9.72
N LEU A 132 5.34 28.19 -10.30
CA LEU A 132 5.74 26.94 -9.69
C LEU A 132 7.22 26.69 -10.00
N VAL A 133 8.03 26.53 -8.97
CA VAL A 133 9.48 26.34 -9.07
C VAL A 133 9.87 25.01 -8.44
N SER A 134 10.72 24.25 -9.11
CA SER A 134 11.34 23.03 -8.61
C SER A 134 12.86 23.11 -8.64
N SER A 135 13.56 22.00 -8.37
CA SER A 135 15.02 21.96 -8.48
C SER A 135 15.52 22.23 -9.91
N SER A 136 14.68 21.96 -10.92
CA SER A 136 15.07 21.88 -12.33
C SER A 136 14.28 22.80 -13.26
N SER A 137 13.10 23.30 -12.86
CA SER A 137 12.24 24.11 -13.72
C SER A 137 11.52 25.25 -12.98
N SER A 138 11.03 26.22 -13.74
CA SER A 138 10.17 27.30 -13.26
C SER A 138 9.09 27.56 -14.29
N MET A 139 7.83 27.44 -13.89
CA MET A 139 6.68 27.55 -14.78
C MET A 139 5.73 28.65 -14.28
N PRO A 140 5.34 29.62 -15.12
CA PRO A 140 4.29 30.56 -14.76
C PRO A 140 2.96 29.82 -14.61
N LEU A 141 2.25 30.09 -13.52
CA LEU A 141 0.96 29.48 -13.21
C LEU A 141 -0.01 30.57 -12.75
N THR A 142 -1.21 30.56 -13.35
CA THR A 142 -2.33 31.41 -12.95
C THR A 142 -3.48 30.52 -12.52
N LEU A 143 -3.84 30.60 -11.24
CA LEU A 143 -5.02 29.96 -10.70
C LEU A 143 -6.18 30.95 -10.72
N VAL A 144 -7.33 30.55 -11.26
CA VAL A 144 -8.56 31.33 -11.27
C VAL A 144 -9.57 30.70 -10.31
N ARG A 145 -10.34 31.54 -9.64
CA ARG A 145 -11.39 31.09 -8.73
C ARG A 145 -12.43 30.30 -9.51
N SER A 146 -12.68 29.06 -9.10
CA SER A 146 -13.71 28.22 -9.69
C SER A 146 -15.03 28.29 -8.92
N THR A 147 -16.10 28.13 -9.69
CA THR A 147 -17.46 27.86 -9.17
C THR A 147 -18.01 26.52 -9.66
N ALA A 148 -17.19 25.77 -10.41
CA ALA A 148 -17.55 24.43 -10.86
C ALA A 148 -17.72 23.53 -9.63
N LEU A 149 -18.76 22.71 -9.66
CA LEU A 149 -19.00 21.66 -8.68
C LEU A 149 -18.57 20.36 -9.34
N LEU A 150 -17.29 20.07 -9.21
CA LEU A 150 -16.71 18.87 -9.80
C LEU A 150 -16.98 17.68 -8.90
N LEU A 151 -17.09 16.52 -9.53
CA LEU A 151 -17.11 15.21 -8.89
C LEU A 151 -15.81 14.51 -9.27
N GLU A 152 -15.05 14.12 -8.25
CA GLU A 152 -13.89 13.24 -8.38
C GLU A 152 -14.36 11.79 -8.23
N GLU A 153 -13.96 10.96 -9.18
CA GLU A 153 -14.09 9.50 -9.13
C GLU A 153 -12.70 8.91 -8.91
N ASP A 154 -12.53 8.13 -7.86
CA ASP A 154 -11.29 7.40 -7.58
C ASP A 154 -11.39 5.98 -8.14
N TRP A 155 -10.35 5.53 -8.82
CA TRP A 155 -10.29 4.25 -9.51
C TRP A 155 -8.97 3.54 -9.26
N LEU A 156 -9.05 2.22 -9.07
CA LEU A 156 -7.90 1.33 -9.11
C LEU A 156 -7.92 0.57 -10.44
N LEU A 157 -6.82 0.64 -11.18
CA LEU A 157 -6.60 -0.10 -12.43
C LEU A 157 -5.48 -1.11 -12.18
N VAL A 158 -5.65 -2.35 -12.65
CA VAL A 158 -4.71 -3.45 -12.44
C VAL A 158 -4.45 -4.16 -13.76
N GLU A 159 -3.18 -4.38 -14.08
CA GLU A 159 -2.70 -5.20 -15.19
C GLU A 159 -2.93 -6.68 -14.85
N GLU A 160 -3.62 -7.43 -15.72
CA GLU A 160 -4.08 -8.79 -15.37
C GLU A 160 -2.95 -9.82 -15.24
N ASP A 161 -1.83 -9.64 -15.94
CA ASP A 161 -0.76 -10.63 -16.05
C ASP A 161 0.33 -10.40 -14.98
N SER A 162 0.70 -9.16 -14.69
CA SER A 162 1.72 -8.77 -13.70
C SER A 162 1.13 -8.39 -12.34
N GLY A 163 -0.17 -8.07 -12.28
CA GLY A 163 -0.81 -7.58 -11.05
C GLY A 163 -0.44 -6.15 -10.68
N GLU A 164 0.33 -5.45 -11.54
CA GLU A 164 0.71 -4.07 -11.32
C GLU A 164 -0.51 -3.16 -11.30
N ALA A 165 -0.51 -2.24 -10.34
CA ALA A 165 -1.65 -1.39 -10.08
C ALA A 165 -1.33 0.09 -10.24
N VAL A 166 -2.32 0.84 -10.70
CA VAL A 166 -2.31 2.28 -10.87
C VAL A 166 -3.56 2.85 -10.21
N GLN A 167 -3.38 3.86 -9.36
CA GLN A 167 -4.47 4.72 -8.91
C GLN A 167 -4.74 5.80 -9.93
N ALA A 168 -6.01 6.02 -10.27
CA ALA A 168 -6.44 7.05 -11.19
C ALA A 168 -7.59 7.85 -10.58
N ALA A 169 -7.52 9.18 -10.66
CA ALA A 169 -8.65 10.04 -10.31
C ALA A 169 -9.15 10.77 -11.54
N ARG A 170 -10.47 10.79 -11.68
CA ARG A 170 -11.17 11.42 -12.80
C ARG A 170 -12.10 12.50 -12.29
N LEU A 171 -11.90 13.73 -12.73
CA LEU A 171 -12.81 14.84 -12.49
C LEU A 171 -13.90 14.89 -13.55
N THR A 172 -15.14 15.10 -13.12
CA THR A 172 -16.29 15.27 -13.99
C THR A 172 -17.10 16.51 -13.62
N ASP A 173 -17.66 17.17 -14.64
CA ASP A 173 -18.69 18.21 -14.50
C ASP A 173 -19.97 17.71 -15.17
N ALA A 174 -21.03 17.49 -14.37
CA ALA A 174 -22.29 16.92 -14.83
C ALA A 174 -22.11 15.61 -15.66
N GLY A 175 -21.14 14.77 -15.27
CA GLY A 175 -20.79 13.50 -15.92
C GLY A 175 -19.90 13.60 -17.15
N ALA A 176 -19.59 14.82 -17.63
CA ALA A 176 -18.60 15.02 -18.67
C ALA A 176 -17.19 15.05 -18.07
N PHE A 177 -16.23 14.38 -18.73
CA PHE A 177 -14.83 14.41 -18.32
C PHE A 177 -14.28 15.83 -18.33
N PHE A 178 -13.71 16.25 -17.20
CA PHE A 178 -13.11 17.56 -16.99
C PHE A 178 -11.58 17.47 -17.03
N GLY A 179 -11.03 16.45 -16.38
CA GLY A 179 -9.60 16.16 -16.30
C GLY A 179 -9.29 15.05 -15.31
N GLY A 180 -8.03 14.80 -15.03
CA GLY A 180 -7.61 13.74 -14.11
C GLY A 180 -6.17 13.32 -14.34
N SER A 181 -5.67 12.48 -13.45
CA SER A 181 -4.31 11.96 -13.48
C SER A 181 -4.28 10.54 -12.90
N PHE A 182 -3.12 9.90 -13.01
CA PHE A 182 -2.86 8.58 -12.48
C PHE A 182 -1.44 8.48 -11.91
N THR A 183 -1.25 7.57 -10.94
CA THR A 183 0.03 7.25 -10.31
C THR A 183 0.14 5.74 -10.09
N GLY A 184 1.32 5.17 -10.33
CA GLY A 184 1.64 3.77 -10.10
C GLY A 184 1.77 3.46 -8.62
N LEU A 185 1.44 2.24 -8.23
CA LEU A 185 1.62 1.73 -6.88
C LEU A 185 2.90 0.89 -6.82
N GLY A 186 4.01 1.54 -6.50
CA GLY A 186 5.32 0.91 -6.27
C GLY A 186 6.09 0.45 -7.51
N GLN A 187 5.50 0.52 -8.71
CA GLN A 187 6.12 0.11 -9.99
C GLN A 187 5.64 0.97 -11.17
N CYS A 188 6.28 0.83 -12.33
CA CYS A 188 6.05 1.67 -13.52
C CYS A 188 5.76 0.91 -14.82
N ASP A 189 5.60 -0.41 -14.81
CA ASP A 189 5.52 -1.20 -16.07
C ASP A 189 4.08 -1.19 -16.66
N PHE A 190 3.07 -0.91 -15.84
CA PHE A 190 1.70 -0.64 -16.26
C PHE A 190 1.45 0.86 -16.52
N LEU A 191 1.23 1.22 -17.80
CA LEU A 191 1.03 2.58 -18.34
C LEU A 191 2.26 3.51 -18.25
N ALA A 192 2.73 3.80 -17.04
CA ALA A 192 3.91 4.56 -16.65
C ALA A 192 3.90 4.74 -15.12
N CYS A 193 5.01 5.26 -14.56
CA CYS A 193 5.08 5.72 -13.16
C CYS A 193 3.91 6.67 -12.83
N GLY A 194 3.67 7.70 -13.64
CA GLY A 194 2.51 8.57 -13.44
C GLY A 194 2.24 9.45 -14.64
N GLY A 195 1.09 10.10 -14.66
CA GLY A 195 0.73 10.98 -15.76
C GLY A 195 -0.67 11.55 -15.70
N GLY A 196 -1.02 12.30 -16.74
CA GLY A 196 -2.35 12.88 -16.91
C GLY A 196 -3.29 11.96 -17.68
N ILE A 197 -4.58 12.04 -17.37
CA ILE A 197 -5.65 11.49 -18.18
C ILE A 197 -6.10 12.58 -19.16
N THR A 198 -5.91 12.33 -20.44
CA THR A 198 -6.16 13.30 -21.52
C THR A 198 -7.57 13.21 -22.11
N ASP A 199 -8.21 12.05 -21.96
CA ASP A 199 -9.60 11.80 -22.32
C ASP A 199 -10.15 10.59 -21.55
N TRP A 200 -11.41 10.64 -21.14
CA TRP A 200 -12.13 9.50 -20.59
C TRP A 200 -13.59 9.54 -21.05
N ASN A 201 -13.83 8.88 -22.17
CA ASN A 201 -15.12 8.84 -22.84
C ASN A 201 -15.90 7.58 -22.44
N ILE A 202 -17.16 7.77 -22.05
CA ILE A 202 -18.08 6.70 -21.64
C ILE A 202 -19.28 6.68 -22.60
N SER A 203 -19.53 5.52 -23.21
CA SER A 203 -20.66 5.31 -24.12
C SER A 203 -21.37 4.00 -23.79
N GLY A 204 -22.53 4.09 -23.12
CA GLY A 204 -23.18 2.92 -22.55
C GLY A 204 -22.29 2.32 -21.47
N THR A 205 -21.88 1.07 -21.65
CA THR A 205 -20.89 0.39 -20.79
C THR A 205 -19.46 0.49 -21.32
N GLY A 206 -19.24 1.02 -22.53
CA GLY A 206 -17.90 1.10 -23.11
C GLY A 206 -17.13 2.32 -22.59
N HIS A 207 -15.89 2.10 -22.13
CA HIS A 207 -14.97 3.14 -21.70
C HIS A 207 -13.78 3.22 -22.67
N THR A 208 -13.39 4.44 -23.04
CA THR A 208 -12.12 4.73 -23.69
C THR A 208 -11.36 5.73 -22.85
N ILE A 209 -10.20 5.33 -22.34
CA ILE A 209 -9.32 6.15 -21.50
C ILE A 209 -8.04 6.41 -22.27
N GLN A 210 -7.62 7.65 -22.34
CA GLN A 210 -6.36 8.06 -22.97
C GLN A 210 -5.48 8.73 -21.94
N THR A 211 -4.27 8.23 -21.77
CA THR A 211 -3.32 8.78 -20.80
C THR A 211 -2.05 9.29 -21.48
N SER A 212 -1.37 10.20 -20.80
CA SER A 212 -0.05 10.68 -21.20
C SER A 212 0.84 10.83 -19.97
N SER A 213 2.04 10.26 -20.01
CA SER A 213 3.10 10.52 -19.04
C SER A 213 4.16 11.44 -19.65
N GLY A 214 4.87 12.17 -18.80
CA GLY A 214 6.02 12.98 -19.20
C GLY A 214 7.31 12.49 -18.54
N GLY A 215 8.46 13.03 -18.94
CA GLY A 215 9.74 12.79 -18.28
C GLY A 215 10.90 12.66 -19.25
N SER A 216 11.85 11.77 -18.96
CA SER A 216 12.93 11.43 -19.89
C SER A 216 12.44 10.62 -21.11
N CYS A 217 11.27 10.00 -20.98
CA CYS A 217 10.59 9.22 -22.01
C CYS A 217 9.07 9.42 -21.87
N ASP A 218 8.46 10.17 -22.79
CA ASP A 218 7.01 10.37 -22.79
C ASP A 218 6.31 9.07 -23.21
N SER A 219 5.28 8.64 -22.47
CA SER A 219 4.41 7.53 -22.87
C SER A 219 2.99 8.01 -23.18
N LEU A 220 2.36 7.37 -24.15
CA LEU A 220 0.95 7.53 -24.48
C LEU A 220 0.28 6.17 -24.35
N SER A 221 -0.81 6.11 -23.57
CA SER A 221 -1.57 4.87 -23.43
C SER A 221 -3.03 5.06 -23.82
N THR A 222 -3.63 3.99 -24.34
CA THR A 222 -5.06 3.90 -24.61
C THR A 222 -5.60 2.64 -23.97
N LEU A 223 -6.62 2.79 -23.12
CA LEU A 223 -7.34 1.70 -22.51
C LEU A 223 -8.75 1.64 -23.11
N LEU A 224 -9.17 0.45 -23.52
CA LEU A 224 -10.49 0.17 -24.05
C LEU A 224 -11.14 -0.92 -23.21
N GLY A 225 -12.19 -0.57 -22.48
CA GLY A 225 -12.86 -1.52 -21.58
C GLY A 225 -14.38 -1.48 -21.66
N THR A 226 -15.00 -2.49 -21.07
CA THR A 226 -16.45 -2.59 -20.89
C THR A 226 -16.74 -2.72 -19.40
N PHE A 227 -17.51 -1.78 -18.86
CA PHE A 227 -18.01 -1.82 -17.50
C PHE A 227 -19.17 -2.82 -17.40
N ASP A 228 -19.08 -3.76 -16.48
CA ASP A 228 -20.15 -4.69 -16.15
C ASP A 228 -20.84 -4.20 -14.86
N PRO A 229 -22.08 -3.67 -14.93
CA PRO A 229 -22.78 -3.18 -13.75
C PRO A 229 -23.13 -4.26 -12.73
N SER A 230 -23.05 -5.55 -13.10
CA SER A 230 -23.36 -6.65 -12.18
C SER A 230 -22.18 -7.00 -11.28
N SER A 231 -20.96 -6.89 -11.80
CA SER A 231 -19.73 -7.06 -11.04
C SER A 231 -19.15 -5.74 -10.55
N ALA A 232 -19.54 -4.60 -11.14
CA ALA A 232 -18.91 -3.29 -10.92
C ALA A 232 -17.43 -3.23 -11.31
N PHE A 233 -17.01 -4.06 -12.28
CA PHE A 233 -15.68 -4.01 -12.88
C PHE A 233 -15.71 -3.45 -14.30
N LEU A 234 -14.66 -2.71 -14.64
CA LEU A 234 -14.28 -2.36 -15.99
C LEU A 234 -13.17 -3.31 -16.43
N THR A 235 -13.42 -4.16 -17.42
CA THR A 235 -12.38 -5.05 -17.97
C THR A 235 -12.12 -4.73 -19.44
N GLY A 236 -10.87 -4.90 -19.87
CA GLY A 236 -10.49 -4.49 -21.21
C GLY A 236 -9.06 -4.76 -21.58
N THR A 237 -8.63 -4.07 -22.63
CA THR A 237 -7.25 -4.12 -23.13
C THR A 237 -6.63 -2.74 -23.09
N TYR A 238 -5.33 -2.67 -22.82
CA TYR A 238 -4.55 -1.45 -22.95
C TYR A 238 -3.48 -1.60 -24.02
N SER A 239 -3.04 -0.46 -24.54
CA SER A 239 -1.82 -0.35 -25.34
C SER A 239 -1.07 0.90 -24.91
N THR A 240 0.21 0.76 -24.64
CA THR A 240 1.13 1.84 -24.29
C THR A 240 2.19 1.96 -25.36
N SER A 241 2.62 3.18 -25.66
CA SER A 241 3.68 3.48 -26.62
C SER A 241 4.59 4.53 -26.01
N ASP A 242 5.88 4.25 -25.96
CA ASP A 242 6.90 5.11 -25.40
C ASP A 242 8.09 5.27 -26.36
N CYS A 243 9.22 5.78 -25.87
CA CYS A 243 10.44 5.94 -26.67
C CYS A 243 11.20 4.63 -26.96
N TRP A 244 10.89 3.54 -26.25
CA TRP A 244 11.56 2.24 -26.34
C TRP A 244 10.76 1.20 -27.12
N GLY A 245 9.44 1.37 -27.23
CA GLY A 245 8.57 0.49 -27.97
C GLY A 245 7.10 0.67 -27.63
N SER A 246 6.37 -0.43 -27.72
CA SER A 246 4.95 -0.49 -27.36
C SER A 246 4.68 -1.76 -26.57
N SER A 247 3.95 -1.64 -25.47
CA SER A 247 3.40 -2.75 -24.70
C SER A 247 1.87 -2.77 -24.85
N ALA A 248 1.28 -3.94 -24.61
CA ALA A 248 -0.16 -4.12 -24.61
C ALA A 248 -0.50 -5.36 -23.78
N GLY A 249 -1.64 -5.32 -23.11
CA GLY A 249 -2.10 -6.40 -22.25
C GLY A 249 -3.57 -6.23 -21.92
N ASN A 250 -4.05 -7.02 -20.96
CA ASN A 250 -5.39 -6.88 -20.41
C ASN A 250 -5.33 -6.08 -19.11
N PHE A 251 -6.44 -5.43 -18.77
CA PHE A 251 -6.56 -4.76 -17.49
C PHE A 251 -7.96 -4.97 -16.92
N MET A 252 -8.02 -4.91 -15.60
CA MET A 252 -9.24 -4.77 -14.83
C MET A 252 -9.18 -3.44 -14.09
N ALA A 253 -10.33 -2.83 -13.83
CA ALA A 253 -10.42 -1.64 -13.03
C ALA A 253 -11.72 -1.61 -12.24
N GLY A 254 -11.69 -0.98 -11.07
CA GLY A 254 -12.87 -0.75 -10.27
C GLY A 254 -12.83 0.63 -9.62
N LYS A 255 -14.01 1.20 -9.42
CA LYS A 255 -14.18 2.47 -8.73
C LYS A 255 -14.04 2.23 -7.22
N GLU A 256 -13.29 3.09 -6.54
CA GLU A 256 -13.07 3.05 -5.08
C GLU A 256 -14.04 3.94 -4.29
N GLY A 257 -14.59 4.94 -4.98
CA GLY A 257 -15.55 5.88 -4.42
C GLY A 257 -15.53 7.20 -5.16
N LEU A 258 -16.29 8.15 -4.62
CA LEU A 258 -16.40 9.49 -5.18
C LEU A 258 -16.42 10.56 -4.10
N THR A 259 -16.13 11.79 -4.53
CA THR A 259 -16.25 12.98 -3.69
C THR A 259 -16.55 14.20 -4.52
N ASP A 260 -17.35 15.13 -4.00
CA ASP A 260 -17.62 16.39 -4.70
C ASP A 260 -16.90 17.58 -4.07
N THR A 261 -16.73 18.66 -4.83
CA THR A 261 -16.05 19.88 -4.36
C THR A 261 -16.61 20.43 -3.05
N ARG A 262 -17.89 20.24 -2.73
CA ARG A 262 -18.50 20.71 -1.47
C ARG A 262 -18.03 19.84 -0.31
N HIS A 263 -17.95 18.53 -0.51
CA HIS A 263 -17.45 17.60 0.48
C HIS A 263 -15.94 17.80 0.72
N MET A 264 -15.13 17.99 -0.32
CA MET A 264 -13.71 18.33 -0.18
C MET A 264 -13.52 19.57 0.70
N ARG A 265 -14.29 20.63 0.45
CA ARG A 265 -14.26 21.86 1.27
C ARG A 265 -14.67 21.63 2.71
N ALA A 266 -15.71 20.83 2.95
CA ALA A 266 -16.17 20.52 4.30
C ALA A 266 -15.15 19.68 5.09
N VAL A 267 -14.41 18.80 4.40
CA VAL A 267 -13.32 18.03 5.00
C VAL A 267 -12.13 18.94 5.31
N LEU A 268 -11.71 19.82 4.41
CA LEU A 268 -10.66 20.81 4.72
C LEU A 268 -11.06 21.77 5.86
N GLU A 269 -12.34 22.10 6.00
CA GLU A 269 -12.85 22.86 7.13
C GLU A 269 -12.74 22.07 8.45
N LEU A 270 -13.12 20.78 8.46
CA LEU A 270 -12.89 19.88 9.60
C LEU A 270 -11.40 19.84 10.00
N LEU A 271 -10.50 19.66 9.03
CA LEU A 271 -9.06 19.59 9.30
C LEU A 271 -8.51 20.90 9.85
N ALA A 272 -8.88 22.04 9.24
CA ALA A 272 -8.46 23.36 9.71
C ALA A 272 -8.94 23.63 11.14
N ASP A 273 -10.22 23.41 11.41
CA ASP A 273 -10.82 23.64 12.73
C ASP A 273 -10.19 22.71 13.79
N PHE A 274 -9.87 21.46 13.42
CA PHE A 274 -9.21 20.50 14.30
C PHE A 274 -7.76 20.91 14.64
N CYS A 275 -6.94 21.21 13.63
CA CYS A 275 -5.56 21.66 13.83
C CYS A 275 -5.52 22.97 14.63
N ASP A 276 -6.34 23.95 14.28
CA ASP A 276 -6.41 25.24 14.98
C ASP A 276 -6.86 25.07 16.44
N ALA A 277 -7.77 24.14 16.73
CA ALA A 277 -8.17 23.83 18.09
C ALA A 277 -7.06 23.14 18.90
N LEU A 278 -6.25 22.26 18.28
CA LEU A 278 -5.09 21.64 18.93
C LEU A 278 -4.02 22.68 19.28
N GLU A 279 -3.68 23.56 18.32
CA GLU A 279 -2.63 24.59 18.50
C GLU A 279 -3.02 25.68 19.49
N THR A 280 -4.31 26.01 19.56
CA THR A 280 -4.84 26.91 20.59
C THR A 280 -5.09 26.22 21.93
N GLU A 281 -4.70 24.95 22.06
CA GLU A 281 -4.86 24.12 23.26
C GLU A 281 -6.33 24.12 23.75
N SER A 282 -7.26 24.14 22.80
CA SER A 282 -8.69 24.30 23.03
C SER A 282 -9.38 22.97 23.28
N ALA A 283 -10.23 22.92 24.30
CA ALA A 283 -11.10 21.78 24.56
C ALA A 283 -12.08 21.47 23.41
N THR A 284 -12.28 22.40 22.46
CA THR A 284 -13.11 22.18 21.27
C THR A 284 -12.45 21.26 20.23
N ALA A 285 -11.17 20.90 20.37
CA ALA A 285 -10.53 19.93 19.47
C ALA A 285 -11.29 18.60 19.42
N ILE A 286 -11.95 18.22 20.52
CA ILE A 286 -12.75 17.00 20.60
C ILE A 286 -14.03 17.05 19.76
N ASP A 287 -14.48 18.23 19.32
CA ASP A 287 -15.67 18.39 18.47
C ASP A 287 -15.43 17.92 17.03
N ALA A 288 -14.16 17.72 16.64
CA ALA A 288 -13.80 17.05 15.40
C ALA A 288 -14.22 15.57 15.39
N LEU A 289 -14.44 14.95 16.56
CA LEU A 289 -14.85 13.54 16.67
C LEU A 289 -16.37 13.46 16.92
N HIS A 290 -17.04 12.50 16.30
CA HIS A 290 -18.47 12.26 16.51
C HIS A 290 -18.80 11.97 17.98
N SER A 291 -19.95 12.42 18.50
CA SER A 291 -20.32 12.21 19.92
C SER A 291 -20.37 10.74 20.36
N ALA A 292 -20.65 9.83 19.43
CA ALA A 292 -20.62 8.38 19.62
C ALA A 292 -19.34 7.71 19.06
N TYR A 293 -18.24 8.45 18.93
CA TYR A 293 -16.99 7.92 18.40
C TYR A 293 -16.50 6.72 19.23
N LEU A 294 -16.19 5.63 18.52
CA LEU A 294 -15.63 4.38 19.04
C LEU A 294 -14.77 3.75 17.95
N HIS A 295 -13.49 3.54 18.21
CA HIS A 295 -12.55 2.87 17.31
C HIS A 295 -11.75 1.82 18.06
N ASP A 296 -11.99 0.54 17.77
CA ASP A 296 -11.27 -0.58 18.41
C ASP A 296 -11.16 -0.44 19.95
N GLY A 297 -12.24 0.02 20.59
CA GLY A 297 -12.32 0.25 22.04
C GLY A 297 -11.89 1.64 22.50
N LEU A 298 -11.23 2.44 21.65
CA LEU A 298 -10.89 3.83 21.91
C LEU A 298 -12.13 4.72 21.73
N THR A 299 -12.53 5.42 22.79
CA THR A 299 -13.73 6.26 22.79
C THR A 299 -13.41 7.74 22.60
N ARG A 300 -14.44 8.56 22.32
CA ARG A 300 -14.32 10.03 22.36
C ARG A 300 -13.72 10.53 23.68
N ALA A 301 -14.09 9.93 24.81
CA ALA A 301 -13.60 10.36 26.13
C ALA A 301 -12.11 10.05 26.34
N ASP A 302 -11.60 8.99 25.69
CA ASP A 302 -10.17 8.65 25.73
C ASP A 302 -9.36 9.69 24.94
N TRP A 303 -9.82 10.08 23.75
CA TRP A 303 -9.24 11.20 22.99
C TRP A 303 -9.30 12.52 23.76
N GLU A 304 -10.44 12.84 24.41
CA GLU A 304 -10.56 14.03 25.25
C GLU A 304 -9.51 14.05 26.37
N THR A 305 -9.28 12.90 27.00
CA THR A 305 -8.27 12.72 28.05
C THR A 305 -6.85 12.86 27.48
N GLN A 306 -6.60 12.33 26.28
CA GLN A 306 -5.31 12.44 25.60
C GLN A 306 -5.00 13.90 25.25
N PHE A 307 -5.93 14.61 24.63
CA PHE A 307 -5.79 16.03 24.31
C PHE A 307 -5.57 16.88 25.58
N ALA A 308 -6.36 16.65 26.63
CA ALA A 308 -6.17 17.33 27.91
C ALA A 308 -4.79 17.04 28.53
N THR A 309 -4.25 15.84 28.32
CA THR A 309 -2.90 15.48 28.76
C THR A 309 -1.84 16.23 27.95
N TRP A 310 -2.02 16.36 26.64
CA TRP A 310 -1.13 17.17 25.80
C TRP A 310 -1.13 18.64 26.24
N PHE A 311 -2.32 19.25 26.36
CA PHE A 311 -2.49 20.66 26.75
C PHE A 311 -1.94 20.98 28.16
N LEU A 312 -1.82 19.98 29.04
CA LEU A 312 -1.24 20.16 30.37
C LEU A 312 0.30 20.07 30.36
N ASN A 313 0.85 19.20 29.51
CA ASN A 313 2.26 18.81 29.56
C ASN A 313 3.14 19.49 28.50
N TYR A 314 2.52 20.09 27.48
CA TYR A 314 3.20 20.75 26.38
C TYR A 314 2.66 22.17 26.22
N ASN A 315 3.55 23.08 25.80
CA ASN A 315 3.20 24.40 25.33
C ASN A 315 3.46 24.46 23.83
N SER A 316 2.78 25.36 23.12
CA SER A 316 3.07 25.64 21.70
C SER A 316 2.94 24.37 20.86
N ILE A 317 1.79 23.71 20.98
CA ILE A 317 1.45 22.59 20.11
C ILE A 317 1.33 23.12 18.68
N GLU A 318 1.91 22.39 17.73
CA GLU A 318 1.85 22.66 16.29
C GLU A 318 1.27 21.43 15.60
N ALA A 319 0.28 21.62 14.72
CA ALA A 319 -0.38 20.54 14.00
C ALA A 319 -0.32 20.81 12.49
N ASN A 320 0.29 19.88 11.75
CA ASN A 320 0.35 19.94 10.29
C ASN A 320 -0.47 18.80 9.68
N ALA A 321 -1.37 19.11 8.75
CA ALA A 321 -2.26 18.16 8.11
C ALA A 321 -2.10 18.23 6.59
N THR A 322 -1.84 17.07 5.97
CA THR A 322 -1.63 16.92 4.54
C THR A 322 -2.63 15.92 3.97
N PRO A 323 -3.80 16.35 3.46
CA PRO A 323 -4.76 15.43 2.87
C PRO A 323 -4.25 14.88 1.52
N THR A 324 -4.45 13.58 1.31
CA THR A 324 -3.99 12.85 0.11
C THR A 324 -5.14 12.23 -0.68
N SER A 325 -6.24 11.83 -0.04
CA SER A 325 -7.44 11.33 -0.72
C SER A 325 -8.71 11.58 0.10
N ILE A 326 -9.83 11.86 -0.56
CA ILE A 326 -11.11 12.10 0.13
C ILE A 326 -12.20 11.33 -0.57
N ILE A 327 -12.80 10.33 0.07
CA ILE A 327 -13.93 9.57 -0.48
C ILE A 327 -15.14 9.74 0.44
N THR A 328 -16.27 10.21 -0.08
CA THR A 328 -17.44 10.53 0.77
C THR A 328 -18.78 10.07 0.20
N ILE A 329 -18.80 9.54 -1.02
CA ILE A 329 -19.98 9.14 -1.75
C ILE A 329 -19.72 7.77 -2.38
N ASP A 330 -20.72 6.91 -2.35
CA ASP A 330 -20.83 5.70 -3.15
C ASP A 330 -22.07 5.85 -4.04
N ASP A 331 -21.89 5.74 -5.35
CA ASP A 331 -22.96 5.86 -6.34
C ASP A 331 -23.61 4.51 -6.71
N GLY A 332 -23.21 3.43 -6.04
CA GLY A 332 -23.66 2.06 -6.30
C GLY A 332 -22.91 1.35 -7.43
N GLU A 333 -21.86 1.97 -7.97
CA GLU A 333 -20.97 1.39 -8.98
C GLU A 333 -19.59 1.04 -8.41
N VAL A 334 -19.43 1.09 -7.08
CA VAL A 334 -18.21 0.69 -6.37
C VAL A 334 -18.24 -0.82 -6.14
N HIS A 335 -17.17 -1.50 -6.53
CA HIS A 335 -17.06 -2.95 -6.31
C HIS A 335 -17.03 -3.25 -4.79
N PRO A 336 -17.73 -4.27 -4.27
CA PRO A 336 -17.70 -4.60 -2.82
C PRO A 336 -16.30 -4.70 -2.19
N TYR A 337 -15.31 -5.27 -2.89
CA TYR A 337 -13.89 -5.28 -2.47
C TYR A 337 -13.21 -3.90 -2.39
N LEU A 338 -13.69 -2.90 -3.13
CA LEU A 338 -13.21 -1.52 -3.12
C LEU A 338 -14.07 -0.60 -2.26
N ALA A 339 -15.27 -1.07 -1.92
CA ALA A 339 -16.23 -0.33 -1.14
C ALA A 339 -15.75 -0.17 0.30
N GLY A 340 -15.99 1.02 0.84
CA GLY A 340 -15.68 1.33 2.22
C GLY A 340 -16.55 2.48 2.70
N PRO A 341 -16.54 2.74 4.02
CA PRO A 341 -17.17 3.93 4.54
C PRO A 341 -16.53 5.20 3.94
N PRO A 342 -17.22 6.35 4.02
CA PRO A 342 -16.57 7.64 3.79
C PRO A 342 -15.27 7.74 4.58
N ARG A 343 -14.19 8.17 3.92
CA ARG A 343 -12.83 8.09 4.43
C ARG A 343 -11.93 9.22 3.92
N LEU A 344 -10.86 9.44 4.65
CA LEU A 344 -9.80 10.42 4.37
C LEU A 344 -8.44 9.72 4.44
N GLY A 345 -7.67 9.78 3.34
CA GLY A 345 -6.22 9.60 3.37
C GLY A 345 -5.56 10.93 3.68
N TRP A 346 -4.64 10.96 4.65
CA TRP A 346 -3.93 12.18 5.05
C TRP A 346 -2.78 11.91 6.02
N HIS A 347 -1.78 12.78 6.04
CA HIS A 347 -0.76 12.77 7.10
C HIS A 347 -1.06 13.85 8.14
N LEU A 348 -1.01 13.51 9.43
CA LEU A 348 -1.11 14.43 10.56
C LEU A 348 0.12 14.32 11.44
N LEU A 349 0.90 15.39 11.48
CA LEU A 349 2.00 15.54 12.42
C LEU A 349 1.63 16.55 13.50
N VAL A 350 1.56 16.11 14.75
CA VAL A 350 1.39 16.96 15.93
C VAL A 350 2.68 16.95 16.75
N THR A 351 3.25 18.13 16.96
CA THR A 351 4.42 18.32 17.82
C THR A 351 4.11 19.29 18.95
N GLY A 352 4.88 19.24 20.03
CA GLY A 352 4.75 20.20 21.13
C GLY A 352 6.06 20.39 21.88
N VAL A 353 6.25 21.57 22.47
CA VAL A 353 7.41 21.83 23.34
C VAL A 353 7.05 21.46 24.77
N PRO A 354 7.79 20.57 25.46
CA PRO A 354 7.47 20.23 26.84
C PRO A 354 7.32 21.45 27.74
N ALA A 355 6.36 21.44 28.66
CA ALA A 355 6.06 22.58 29.52
C ALA A 355 7.23 22.99 30.42
N GLY A 356 8.15 22.06 30.71
CA GLY A 356 9.41 22.31 31.41
C GLY A 356 10.50 22.99 30.56
N GLY A 357 10.23 23.26 29.28
CA GLY A 357 11.21 23.65 28.26
C GLY A 357 11.93 22.44 27.67
N GLY A 358 12.45 22.59 26.45
CA GLY A 358 13.11 21.50 25.73
C GLY A 358 13.09 21.71 24.22
N ALA A 359 13.51 20.68 23.48
CA ALA A 359 13.22 20.58 22.06
C ALA A 359 11.75 20.15 21.86
N PRO A 360 11.12 20.49 20.73
CA PRO A 360 9.84 19.91 20.35
C PRO A 360 9.88 18.38 20.32
N GLU A 361 8.80 17.75 20.76
CA GLU A 361 8.59 16.29 20.72
C GLU A 361 7.38 15.98 19.84
N THR A 362 7.42 14.83 19.15
CA THR A 362 6.27 14.31 18.41
C THR A 362 5.23 13.74 19.38
N LEU A 363 4.02 14.29 19.35
CA LEU A 363 2.88 13.84 20.15
C LEU A 363 2.03 12.83 19.40
N LEU A 364 1.89 13.04 18.09
CA LEU A 364 1.20 12.17 17.16
C LEU A 364 1.87 12.32 15.79
N ASP A 365 2.19 11.20 15.17
CA ASP A 365 2.59 11.11 13.77
C ASP A 365 1.67 10.05 13.17
N TYR A 366 0.70 10.50 12.38
CA TYR A 366 -0.43 9.69 11.98
C TYR A 366 -0.58 9.72 10.46
N GLU A 367 -0.57 8.55 9.87
CA GLU A 367 -0.91 8.31 8.48
C GLU A 367 -1.85 7.09 8.48
N PRO A 368 -3.06 7.19 7.91
CA PRO A 368 -4.03 6.11 7.96
C PRO A 368 -3.55 4.94 7.10
N GLU A 369 -3.21 3.85 7.76
CA GLU A 369 -3.24 2.52 7.20
C GLU A 369 -4.70 2.10 6.97
N LEU A 370 -4.91 1.38 5.87
CA LEU A 370 -6.22 0.89 5.48
C LEU A 370 -6.84 0.05 6.61
N PHE A 371 -8.01 0.49 7.10
CA PHE A 371 -8.90 -0.24 8.02
C PHE A 371 -8.43 -0.46 9.47
N LEU A 372 -7.29 0.09 9.87
CA LEU A 372 -6.78 0.02 11.25
C LEU A 372 -6.93 1.32 12.04
N ASP A 373 -7.29 2.41 11.38
CA ASP A 373 -6.98 3.73 11.91
C ASP A 373 -8.12 4.63 12.38
N SER A 374 -7.81 5.32 13.46
CA SER A 374 -8.74 6.00 14.35
C SER A 374 -9.26 7.34 13.81
N LEU A 375 -8.53 8.03 12.94
CA LEU A 375 -8.93 9.32 12.34
C LEU A 375 -9.06 9.22 10.81
N HIS A 376 -9.55 8.08 10.33
CA HIS A 376 -9.69 7.77 8.92
C HIS A 376 -11.13 7.96 8.41
N TYR A 377 -12.12 7.42 9.14
CA TYR A 377 -13.50 7.44 8.68
C TYR A 377 -14.20 8.77 8.94
N LEU A 378 -15.09 9.14 8.01
CA LEU A 378 -15.83 10.39 8.02
C LEU A 378 -17.32 10.17 8.25
N GLY A 379 -17.90 10.97 9.14
CA GLY A 379 -19.34 11.01 9.40
C GLY A 379 -19.94 12.40 9.19
N VAL A 380 -21.18 12.56 9.66
CA VAL A 380 -21.84 13.87 9.77
C VAL A 380 -22.54 13.96 11.12
N GLU A 381 -22.25 15.00 11.89
CA GLU A 381 -22.94 15.34 13.15
C GLU A 381 -23.40 16.79 13.09
N GLY A 382 -24.68 17.05 13.36
CA GLY A 382 -25.21 18.41 13.36
C GLY A 382 -25.10 19.16 12.01
N GLY A 383 -24.84 18.44 10.90
CA GLY A 383 -24.58 19.03 9.58
C GLY A 383 -23.10 19.36 9.30
N GLN A 384 -22.20 19.07 10.24
CA GLN A 384 -20.75 19.20 10.08
C GLN A 384 -20.11 17.84 9.82
N ARG A 385 -19.01 17.82 9.06
CA ARG A 385 -18.17 16.63 8.93
C ARG A 385 -17.39 16.43 10.23
N VAL A 386 -17.28 15.17 10.64
CA VAL A 386 -16.55 14.76 11.85
C VAL A 386 -15.86 13.43 11.58
N PHE A 387 -14.81 13.13 12.32
CA PHE A 387 -14.24 11.78 12.38
C PHE A 387 -15.20 10.84 13.09
N VAL A 388 -15.39 9.66 12.53
CA VAL A 388 -16.06 8.53 13.18
C VAL A 388 -15.05 7.42 13.36
N GLY A 389 -15.18 6.64 14.43
CA GLY A 389 -14.42 5.42 14.55
C GLY A 389 -15.08 4.28 13.79
N ASN A 390 -14.41 3.13 13.71
CA ASN A 390 -14.94 1.93 13.05
C ASN A 390 -16.16 1.30 13.76
N GLY A 391 -16.54 1.79 14.93
CA GLY A 391 -17.67 1.31 15.74
C GLY A 391 -17.36 0.06 16.56
N GLU A 392 -16.12 -0.42 16.53
CA GLU A 392 -15.71 -1.68 17.13
C GLU A 392 -15.20 -1.49 18.55
N ALA A 393 -15.56 -2.41 19.43
CA ALA A 393 -15.22 -2.32 20.85
C ALA A 393 -13.82 -2.87 21.17
N ALA A 394 -13.14 -3.49 20.20
CA ALA A 394 -11.81 -4.05 20.34
C ALA A 394 -11.13 -4.15 18.96
N PRO A 395 -9.78 -4.17 18.91
CA PRO A 395 -9.04 -4.43 17.68
C PRO A 395 -9.47 -5.72 17.00
N PHE A 396 -9.34 -5.76 15.66
CA PHE A 396 -9.57 -6.99 14.91
C PHE A 396 -8.67 -8.11 15.42
N SER A 397 -9.26 -9.27 15.65
CA SER A 397 -8.51 -10.48 15.91
C SER A 397 -9.29 -11.67 15.37
N MET A 398 -8.55 -12.72 15.02
CA MET A 398 -9.11 -13.94 14.45
C MET A 398 -8.36 -15.18 14.95
N ASN A 399 -8.97 -16.34 14.81
CA ASN A 399 -8.38 -17.64 15.10
C ASN A 399 -7.67 -18.21 13.87
N MET A 400 -7.01 -19.36 14.03
CA MET A 400 -6.59 -20.18 12.89
C MET A 400 -7.82 -20.86 12.25
N PRO A 401 -7.80 -21.12 10.93
CA PRO A 401 -8.90 -21.79 10.23
C PRO A 401 -8.93 -23.31 10.46
N ILE A 402 -8.15 -23.80 11.42
CA ILE A 402 -7.96 -25.21 11.75
C ILE A 402 -7.99 -25.39 13.27
N ALA A 403 -8.46 -26.54 13.73
CA ALA A 403 -8.41 -26.85 15.16
C ALA A 403 -6.98 -27.21 15.61
N PHE A 404 -6.70 -26.99 16.89
CA PHE A 404 -5.42 -27.40 17.49
C PHE A 404 -5.20 -28.92 17.35
N GLY A 405 -4.09 -29.31 16.71
CA GLY A 405 -3.72 -30.70 16.48
C GLY A 405 -4.24 -31.33 15.18
N ASP A 406 -5.02 -30.58 14.39
CA ASP A 406 -5.56 -31.04 13.10
C ASP A 406 -4.63 -30.76 11.92
N GLY A 407 -3.50 -30.09 12.13
CA GLY A 407 -2.52 -29.84 11.07
C GLY A 407 -1.68 -31.08 10.72
N ALA A 408 -1.25 -31.14 9.47
CA ALA A 408 -0.31 -32.13 8.97
C ALA A 408 1.08 -31.52 8.77
N ILE A 409 2.08 -32.36 8.53
CA ILE A 409 3.47 -31.96 8.25
C ILE A 409 4.07 -32.85 7.13
N SER A 410 3.23 -33.31 6.19
CA SER A 410 3.67 -34.23 5.14
C SER A 410 4.50 -33.54 4.08
N ASN A 411 4.24 -32.26 3.81
CA ASN A 411 4.94 -31.47 2.80
C ASN A 411 5.73 -30.32 3.41
N TYR A 412 5.06 -29.45 4.17
CA TYR A 412 5.68 -28.27 4.78
C TYR A 412 5.03 -27.84 6.08
N GLY A 413 3.81 -28.32 6.40
CA GLY A 413 3.05 -27.92 7.58
C GLY A 413 2.45 -26.53 7.48
N LEU A 414 3.30 -25.51 7.40
CA LEU A 414 2.94 -24.13 7.09
C LEU A 414 3.88 -23.57 6.02
N TRP A 415 3.30 -22.88 5.05
CA TRP A 415 4.06 -22.06 4.11
C TRP A 415 3.71 -20.58 4.36
N PRO A 416 4.69 -19.74 4.70
CA PRO A 416 4.41 -18.42 5.27
C PRO A 416 4.06 -17.38 4.21
N TYR A 417 3.66 -16.21 4.71
CA TYR A 417 3.38 -15.02 3.91
C TYR A 417 4.67 -14.44 3.33
N GLY A 418 4.57 -13.94 2.10
CA GLY A 418 5.61 -13.21 1.38
C GLY A 418 6.77 -14.06 0.87
N VAL A 419 6.72 -15.39 0.99
CA VAL A 419 7.76 -16.25 0.40
C VAL A 419 7.67 -16.26 -1.11
N HIS A 420 8.79 -16.03 -1.77
CA HIS A 420 8.88 -16.00 -3.24
C HIS A 420 9.25 -17.39 -3.79
N GLY A 421 8.25 -18.23 -4.03
CA GLY A 421 8.47 -19.59 -4.52
C GLY A 421 7.17 -20.24 -4.93
N GLY A 422 7.17 -21.53 -5.28
CA GLY A 422 5.94 -22.30 -5.51
C GLY A 422 4.97 -21.79 -6.59
N GLY A 423 5.41 -20.89 -7.48
CA GLY A 423 4.55 -20.21 -8.46
C GLY A 423 4.19 -18.76 -8.12
N HIS A 424 4.69 -18.26 -6.99
CA HIS A 424 4.56 -16.88 -6.52
C HIS A 424 5.90 -16.13 -6.56
N PRO A 425 6.46 -15.83 -7.74
CA PRO A 425 7.68 -15.02 -7.84
C PRO A 425 7.52 -13.59 -7.31
N GLU A 426 6.29 -13.14 -7.09
CA GLU A 426 5.88 -11.87 -6.48
C GLU A 426 5.77 -11.92 -4.96
N GLY A 427 5.85 -13.12 -4.35
CA GLY A 427 5.66 -13.32 -2.92
C GLY A 427 4.27 -13.87 -2.58
N HIS A 428 4.23 -14.89 -1.73
CA HIS A 428 3.01 -15.62 -1.41
C HIS A 428 1.99 -14.74 -0.63
N PRO A 429 0.78 -14.46 -1.16
CA PRO A 429 -0.13 -13.44 -0.63
C PRO A 429 -1.02 -13.92 0.53
N GLY A 430 -0.54 -14.87 1.32
CA GLY A 430 -1.26 -15.48 2.44
C GLY A 430 -0.41 -16.53 3.14
N ILE A 431 -1.02 -17.40 3.94
CA ILE A 431 -0.35 -18.57 4.50
C ILE A 431 -1.03 -19.85 4.01
N ASP A 432 -0.24 -20.87 3.68
CA ASP A 432 -0.79 -22.18 3.36
C ASP A 432 -0.67 -23.08 4.58
N ILE A 433 -1.79 -23.67 4.97
CA ILE A 433 -1.90 -24.50 6.16
C ILE A 433 -2.17 -25.92 5.72
N GLU A 434 -1.30 -26.86 6.07
CA GLU A 434 -1.48 -28.26 5.74
C GLU A 434 -2.41 -28.95 6.74
N TYR A 435 -3.45 -29.62 6.24
CA TYR A 435 -4.48 -30.27 7.06
C TYR A 435 -4.26 -31.79 7.12
N ALA A 436 -4.48 -32.38 8.30
CA ALA A 436 -4.63 -33.81 8.43
C ALA A 436 -5.88 -34.29 7.66
N ALA A 437 -5.81 -35.48 7.08
CA ALA A 437 -6.90 -35.99 6.24
C ALA A 437 -8.23 -36.11 7.03
N GLY A 438 -9.30 -35.52 6.49
CA GLY A 438 -10.66 -35.61 7.03
C GLY A 438 -11.02 -34.58 8.09
N THR A 439 -10.18 -33.56 8.29
CA THR A 439 -10.47 -32.41 9.16
C THR A 439 -11.31 -31.35 8.43
N SER A 440 -11.75 -30.34 9.17
CA SER A 440 -12.61 -29.27 8.67
C SER A 440 -11.89 -27.94 8.64
N VAL A 441 -12.30 -27.10 7.69
CA VAL A 441 -11.94 -25.67 7.68
C VAL A 441 -12.93 -24.92 8.55
N LEU A 442 -12.41 -24.11 9.46
CA LEU A 442 -13.16 -23.33 10.43
C LEU A 442 -13.13 -21.85 10.06
N ALA A 443 -14.22 -21.14 10.34
CA ALA A 443 -14.23 -19.69 10.25
C ALA A 443 -13.24 -19.12 11.28
N THR A 444 -12.25 -18.36 10.83
CA THR A 444 -11.28 -17.69 11.69
C THR A 444 -11.93 -16.62 12.56
N THR A 445 -13.06 -16.06 12.15
CA THR A 445 -13.78 -15.02 12.88
C THR A 445 -15.26 -15.05 12.55
N ALA A 446 -16.06 -14.31 13.32
CA ALA A 446 -17.46 -14.10 12.97
C ALA A 446 -17.57 -13.13 11.78
N GLY A 447 -18.57 -13.32 10.93
CA GLY A 447 -18.73 -12.48 9.75
C GLY A 447 -19.83 -12.96 8.81
N THR A 448 -19.89 -12.37 7.63
CA THR A 448 -20.84 -12.74 6.58
C THR A 448 -20.09 -13.26 5.36
N ILE A 449 -20.54 -14.38 4.79
CA ILE A 449 -19.94 -14.91 3.57
C ILE A 449 -20.28 -14.00 2.40
N SER A 450 -19.26 -13.38 1.80
CA SER A 450 -19.42 -12.44 0.69
C SER A 450 -19.25 -13.10 -0.68
N SER A 451 -18.48 -14.19 -0.74
CA SER A 451 -18.27 -14.95 -1.99
C SER A 451 -18.06 -16.44 -1.72
N ILE A 452 -18.54 -17.27 -2.66
CA ILE A 452 -18.24 -18.70 -2.75
C ILE A 452 -18.12 -19.04 -4.24
N GLY A 453 -17.03 -19.68 -4.65
CA GLY A 453 -16.82 -20.08 -6.04
C GLY A 453 -15.86 -21.26 -6.19
N PRO A 454 -15.83 -21.91 -7.36
CA PRO A 454 -14.77 -22.86 -7.67
C PRO A 454 -13.44 -22.10 -7.80
N ASN A 455 -12.35 -22.69 -7.32
CA ASN A 455 -11.02 -22.10 -7.46
C ASN A 455 -10.63 -21.97 -8.94
N SER A 456 -10.05 -20.83 -9.31
CA SER A 456 -9.71 -20.51 -10.70
C SER A 456 -8.63 -21.43 -11.29
N HIS A 457 -7.67 -21.85 -10.47
CA HIS A 457 -6.55 -22.72 -10.85
C HIS A 457 -6.87 -24.20 -10.62
N PHE A 458 -7.68 -24.51 -9.60
CA PHE A 458 -8.10 -25.85 -9.23
C PHE A 458 -9.63 -25.97 -9.15
N PRO A 459 -10.36 -26.04 -10.29
CA PRO A 459 -11.84 -25.92 -10.31
C PRO A 459 -12.62 -27.01 -9.55
N THR A 460 -11.94 -28.03 -9.01
CA THR A 460 -12.52 -29.04 -8.12
C THR A 460 -12.49 -28.66 -6.64
N MET A 461 -11.77 -27.60 -6.30
CA MET A 461 -11.68 -26.99 -4.98
C MET A 461 -12.53 -25.72 -4.94
N MET A 462 -12.77 -25.22 -3.73
CA MET A 462 -13.61 -24.06 -3.48
C MET A 462 -12.79 -22.91 -2.89
N ASP A 463 -13.13 -21.71 -3.31
CA ASP A 463 -12.71 -20.46 -2.69
C ASP A 463 -13.92 -19.83 -1.99
N LEU A 464 -13.67 -19.28 -0.81
CA LEU A 464 -14.68 -18.65 0.02
C LEU A 464 -14.11 -17.36 0.63
N MET A 465 -14.91 -16.31 0.61
CA MET A 465 -14.59 -15.04 1.24
C MET A 465 -15.56 -14.74 2.38
N LEU A 466 -15.03 -14.38 3.54
CA LEU A 466 -15.77 -13.99 4.73
C LEU A 466 -15.48 -12.53 5.03
N GLU A 467 -16.47 -11.66 4.92
CA GLU A 467 -16.39 -10.28 5.39
C GLU A 467 -16.59 -10.26 6.91
N ALA A 468 -15.53 -9.98 7.65
CA ALA A 468 -15.55 -9.97 9.11
C ALA A 468 -16.16 -8.67 9.64
N ARG A 469 -15.77 -7.56 9.03
CA ARG A 469 -16.31 -6.20 9.20
C ARG A 469 -15.98 -5.39 7.95
N THR A 470 -16.57 -4.21 7.80
CA THR A 470 -16.41 -3.40 6.59
C THR A 470 -14.94 -3.21 6.22
N GLY A 471 -14.55 -3.68 5.03
CA GLY A 471 -13.20 -3.58 4.50
C GLY A 471 -12.17 -4.57 5.05
N VAL A 472 -12.57 -5.45 5.98
CA VAL A 472 -11.73 -6.55 6.49
C VAL A 472 -12.37 -7.87 6.08
N ALA A 473 -11.68 -8.60 5.20
CA ALA A 473 -12.15 -9.90 4.72
C ALA A 473 -11.11 -10.99 4.94
N VAL A 474 -11.57 -12.21 5.20
CA VAL A 474 -10.73 -13.41 5.31
C VAL A 474 -11.04 -14.30 4.12
N GLN A 475 -10.00 -14.61 3.37
CA GLN A 475 -10.05 -15.49 2.21
C GLN A 475 -9.62 -16.90 2.61
N TYR A 476 -10.38 -17.88 2.12
CA TYR A 476 -10.12 -19.30 2.26
C TYR A 476 -10.10 -19.90 0.87
N ASP A 477 -8.92 -20.20 0.37
CA ASP A 477 -8.73 -20.78 -0.96
C ASP A 477 -8.31 -22.24 -0.86
N HIS A 478 -8.52 -22.97 -1.95
CA HIS A 478 -8.17 -24.39 -2.06
C HIS A 478 -8.93 -25.29 -1.06
N MET A 479 -10.11 -24.86 -0.61
CA MET A 479 -10.94 -25.68 0.27
C MET A 479 -11.48 -26.92 -0.46
N GLY A 480 -11.83 -27.95 0.31
CA GLY A 480 -12.75 -28.99 -0.15
C GLY A 480 -14.18 -28.44 -0.32
N PRO A 481 -15.20 -29.32 -0.40
CA PRO A 481 -16.58 -28.88 -0.45
C PRO A 481 -16.96 -27.98 0.72
N VAL A 482 -17.57 -26.82 0.43
CA VAL A 482 -18.19 -25.93 1.43
C VAL A 482 -19.42 -26.62 2.02
N ASP A 483 -19.67 -26.41 3.32
CA ASP A 483 -20.87 -26.92 4.00
C ASP A 483 -22.13 -26.44 3.23
N PRO A 484 -23.02 -27.36 2.79
CA PRO A 484 -24.18 -26.99 1.96
C PRO A 484 -25.18 -26.03 2.61
N SER A 485 -25.10 -25.81 3.94
CA SER A 485 -25.92 -24.83 4.65
C SER A 485 -25.35 -23.40 4.58
N ILE A 486 -24.10 -23.26 4.14
CA ILE A 486 -23.43 -21.98 3.97
C ILE A 486 -23.60 -21.52 2.52
N THR A 487 -24.17 -20.34 2.36
CA THR A 487 -24.35 -19.68 1.07
C THR A 487 -23.83 -18.24 1.16
N VAL A 488 -23.64 -17.57 0.03
CA VAL A 488 -23.38 -16.12 0.03
C VAL A 488 -24.51 -15.40 0.80
N GLY A 489 -24.13 -14.53 1.73
CA GLY A 489 -25.00 -13.84 2.68
C GLY A 489 -25.21 -14.58 4.01
N SER A 490 -24.69 -15.80 4.19
CA SER A 490 -24.75 -16.50 5.47
C SER A 490 -23.87 -15.81 6.51
N THR A 491 -24.42 -15.54 7.70
CA THR A 491 -23.62 -15.15 8.87
C THR A 491 -23.07 -16.38 9.57
N VAL A 492 -21.79 -16.36 9.90
CA VAL A 492 -21.09 -17.42 10.63
C VAL A 492 -20.46 -16.89 11.91
N LEU A 493 -20.17 -17.79 12.84
CA LEU A 493 -19.44 -17.50 14.08
C LEU A 493 -17.98 -17.97 13.96
N GLU A 494 -17.07 -17.35 14.71
CA GLU A 494 -15.71 -17.88 14.88
C GLU A 494 -15.75 -19.35 15.31
N GLY A 495 -14.93 -20.19 14.67
CA GLY A 495 -14.84 -21.62 14.91
C GLY A 495 -15.96 -22.45 14.28
N GLN A 496 -16.93 -21.82 13.59
CA GLN A 496 -17.94 -22.55 12.83
C GLN A 496 -17.29 -23.29 11.66
N VAL A 497 -17.69 -24.53 11.42
CA VAL A 497 -17.26 -25.31 10.24
C VAL A 497 -17.76 -24.61 8.97
N LEU A 498 -16.82 -24.26 8.09
CA LEU A 498 -17.10 -23.71 6.77
C LEU A 498 -17.19 -24.78 5.68
N GLY A 499 -16.42 -25.85 5.83
CA GLY A 499 -16.36 -26.93 4.86
C GLY A 499 -15.28 -27.94 5.20
N ASP A 500 -15.00 -28.82 4.25
CA ASP A 500 -13.97 -29.85 4.38
C ASP A 500 -12.59 -29.30 4.00
N ALA A 501 -11.55 -29.79 4.67
CA ALA A 501 -10.19 -29.61 4.17
C ALA A 501 -10.01 -30.35 2.83
N PRO A 502 -9.14 -29.86 1.93
CA PRO A 502 -8.88 -30.54 0.67
C PRO A 502 -8.25 -31.92 0.89
N SER A 503 -8.56 -32.86 0.01
CA SER A 503 -8.03 -34.23 0.04
C SER A 503 -7.14 -34.49 -1.18
N GLY A 504 -6.05 -35.23 -0.99
CA GLY A 504 -5.17 -35.66 -2.09
C GLY A 504 -3.73 -35.22 -1.88
N ALA A 505 -2.99 -35.00 -2.99
CA ALA A 505 -1.61 -34.54 -2.94
C ALA A 505 -1.47 -33.07 -2.51
N HIS A 506 -2.53 -32.28 -2.70
CA HIS A 506 -2.66 -30.91 -2.21
C HIS A 506 -3.67 -30.90 -1.06
N SER A 507 -3.16 -30.95 0.18
CA SER A 507 -3.95 -30.93 1.42
C SER A 507 -3.71 -29.64 2.20
N ALA A 508 -3.60 -28.51 1.49
CA ALA A 508 -3.38 -27.20 2.10
C ALA A 508 -4.52 -26.23 1.76
N VAL A 509 -4.93 -25.45 2.75
CA VAL A 509 -5.85 -24.31 2.55
C VAL A 509 -5.01 -23.05 2.62
N HIS A 510 -5.19 -22.19 1.62
CA HIS A 510 -4.58 -20.88 1.60
C HIS A 510 -5.47 -19.91 2.38
N LEU A 511 -4.88 -19.24 3.37
CA LEU A 511 -5.52 -18.24 4.21
C LEU A 511 -4.89 -16.88 3.95
N ALA A 512 -5.68 -15.94 3.43
CA ALA A 512 -5.26 -14.54 3.30
C ALA A 512 -6.15 -13.63 4.14
N LEU A 513 -5.53 -12.62 4.75
CA LEU A 513 -6.24 -11.49 5.35
C LEU A 513 -6.22 -10.34 4.34
N ARG A 514 -7.40 -9.86 3.96
CA ARG A 514 -7.58 -8.75 3.03
C ARG A 514 -8.02 -7.49 3.76
N LEU A 515 -7.29 -6.42 3.51
CA LEU A 515 -7.59 -5.06 3.94
C LEU A 515 -7.91 -4.24 2.68
N GLY A 516 -9.18 -4.23 2.28
CA GLY A 516 -9.58 -3.77 0.95
C GLY A 516 -9.06 -4.70 -0.15
N VAL A 517 -8.25 -4.17 -1.05
CA VAL A 517 -7.62 -4.95 -2.14
C VAL A 517 -6.33 -5.63 -1.75
N GLU A 518 -5.65 -5.10 -0.74
CA GLU A 518 -4.35 -5.57 -0.32
C GLU A 518 -4.49 -6.83 0.53
N THR A 519 -3.56 -7.76 0.32
CA THR A 519 -3.32 -8.86 1.25
C THR A 519 -2.27 -8.43 2.26
N THR A 520 -2.48 -8.76 3.53
CA THR A 520 -1.48 -8.55 4.58
C THR A 520 -1.20 -9.86 5.30
N CYS A 521 -0.07 -9.91 6.02
CA CYS A 521 0.26 -11.08 6.82
C CYS A 521 -0.83 -11.30 7.88
N PRO A 522 -1.44 -12.50 7.96
CA PRO A 522 -2.52 -12.76 8.92
C PRO A 522 -2.01 -12.94 10.36
N VAL A 523 -0.71 -13.25 10.55
CA VAL A 523 -0.13 -13.67 11.83
C VAL A 523 -0.29 -12.65 12.96
N PRO A 524 -0.03 -11.34 12.76
CA PRO A 524 -0.22 -10.32 13.80
C PRO A 524 -1.66 -10.20 14.33
N TYR A 525 -2.64 -10.72 13.59
CA TYR A 525 -4.06 -10.62 13.92
C TYR A 525 -4.59 -11.87 14.59
N PHE A 526 -3.76 -12.88 14.85
CA PHE A 526 -4.21 -14.04 15.59
C PHE A 526 -4.49 -13.70 17.06
N ASN A 527 -5.69 -14.06 17.51
CA ASN A 527 -6.02 -14.08 18.93
C ASN A 527 -5.18 -15.16 19.65
N ALA A 528 -5.19 -15.18 20.98
CA ALA A 528 -4.35 -16.09 21.76
C ALA A 528 -4.53 -17.59 21.42
N ALA A 529 -5.75 -18.01 21.02
CA ALA A 529 -6.00 -19.38 20.60
C ALA A 529 -5.47 -19.67 19.20
N GLY A 530 -5.65 -18.73 18.28
CA GLY A 530 -5.07 -18.77 16.93
C GLY A 530 -3.55 -18.83 16.99
N GLN A 531 -2.93 -17.93 17.75
CA GLN A 531 -1.47 -17.89 17.90
C GLN A 531 -0.93 -19.20 18.48
N SER A 532 -1.57 -19.76 19.51
CA SER A 532 -1.16 -21.05 20.06
C SER A 532 -1.26 -22.20 19.05
N THR A 533 -2.20 -22.14 18.11
CA THR A 533 -2.34 -23.14 17.03
C THR A 533 -1.30 -22.91 15.95
N PHE A 534 -1.07 -21.65 15.57
CA PHE A 534 -0.03 -21.24 14.64
C PHE A 534 1.35 -21.68 15.13
N ASP A 535 1.74 -21.30 16.35
CA ASP A 535 3.06 -21.60 16.94
C ASP A 535 3.35 -23.11 16.93
N ALA A 536 2.35 -23.94 17.27
CA ALA A 536 2.48 -25.39 17.30
C ALA A 536 2.75 -26.01 15.92
N LEU A 537 2.26 -25.38 14.84
CA LEU A 537 2.53 -25.80 13.47
C LEU A 537 3.85 -25.18 12.96
N TRP A 538 4.08 -23.91 13.27
CA TRP A 538 5.24 -23.14 12.83
C TRP A 538 6.55 -23.73 13.34
N ASP A 539 6.58 -24.19 14.59
CA ASP A 539 7.72 -24.91 15.18
C ASP A 539 8.10 -26.21 14.44
N THR A 540 7.26 -26.67 13.51
CA THR A 540 7.50 -27.87 12.69
C THR A 540 7.48 -27.60 11.19
N ALA A 541 7.29 -26.34 10.81
CA ALA A 541 7.27 -25.91 9.41
C ALA A 541 8.64 -26.15 8.77
N HIS A 542 8.63 -26.43 7.47
CA HIS A 542 9.85 -26.63 6.69
C HIS A 542 9.55 -26.43 5.21
N TYR A 543 10.32 -25.59 4.52
CA TYR A 543 10.10 -25.26 3.11
C TYR A 543 11.43 -24.87 2.46
N MET A 544 11.52 -24.93 1.14
CA MET A 544 12.81 -24.81 0.43
C MET A 544 13.42 -23.41 0.52
N GLU A 545 12.58 -22.39 0.65
CA GLU A 545 12.93 -20.97 0.69
C GLU A 545 13.41 -20.51 2.08
N GLU A 546 13.22 -21.32 3.12
CA GLU A 546 13.43 -21.01 4.53
C GLU A 546 14.85 -20.50 4.86
N LEU A 547 15.87 -20.87 4.10
CA LEU A 547 17.22 -20.37 4.31
C LEU A 547 17.37 -18.87 4.09
N VAL A 548 16.57 -18.30 3.18
CA VAL A 548 16.61 -16.88 2.79
C VAL A 548 15.37 -16.10 3.23
N GLU A 549 14.25 -16.77 3.45
CA GLU A 549 12.95 -16.17 3.82
C GLU A 549 12.34 -16.91 5.02
N PRO A 550 12.95 -16.85 6.21
CA PRO A 550 12.60 -17.72 7.32
C PRO A 550 11.41 -17.22 8.16
N LEU A 551 10.84 -16.05 7.85
CA LEU A 551 9.88 -15.38 8.71
C LEU A 551 8.46 -15.87 8.44
N ALA A 552 7.59 -15.78 9.45
CA ALA A 552 6.16 -16.04 9.26
C ALA A 552 5.50 -14.98 8.36
N CYS A 553 6.05 -13.76 8.36
CA CYS A 553 5.68 -12.63 7.52
C CYS A 553 6.96 -12.11 6.83
N ASN A 554 7.23 -12.56 5.60
CA ASN A 554 8.33 -12.02 4.79
C ASN A 554 7.83 -10.79 4.03
N THR A 555 8.76 -9.91 3.64
CA THR A 555 8.48 -8.78 2.74
C THR A 555 8.07 -9.33 1.37
N VAL A 556 6.99 -8.82 0.79
CA VAL A 556 6.51 -9.18 -0.57
C VAL A 556 7.28 -8.39 -1.64
N ASP A 557 7.62 -7.12 -1.37
CA ASP A 557 8.36 -6.29 -2.32
C ASP A 557 9.87 -6.50 -2.20
N VAL A 558 10.40 -7.54 -2.85
CA VAL A 558 11.86 -7.80 -2.90
C VAL A 558 12.39 -7.88 -4.33
N SER A 559 13.64 -7.45 -4.49
CA SER A 559 14.40 -7.66 -5.73
C SER A 559 15.35 -8.84 -5.58
N PHE A 560 15.43 -9.71 -6.59
CA PHE A 560 16.44 -10.75 -6.65
C PHE A 560 17.78 -10.22 -7.21
N PRO A 561 18.94 -10.66 -6.68
CA PRO A 561 19.11 -11.75 -5.72
C PRO A 561 18.74 -11.39 -4.27
N LEU A 562 18.05 -12.29 -3.59
CA LEU A 562 17.71 -12.16 -2.18
C LEU A 562 18.81 -12.78 -1.31
N THR A 563 19.26 -12.09 -0.27
CA THR A 563 20.33 -12.56 0.63
C THR A 563 19.90 -12.47 2.08
N ALA A 564 19.96 -13.59 2.80
CA ALA A 564 19.87 -13.61 4.26
C ALA A 564 21.27 -13.59 4.86
N VAL A 565 21.54 -12.58 5.67
CA VAL A 565 22.79 -12.44 6.42
C VAL A 565 22.52 -12.80 7.87
N ARG A 566 23.41 -13.62 8.46
CA ARG A 566 23.24 -14.11 9.81
C ARG A 566 24.52 -14.00 10.62
N SER A 567 24.40 -13.47 11.84
CA SER A 567 25.49 -13.37 12.80
C SER A 567 25.47 -14.50 13.84
N LEU A 568 26.65 -15.01 14.18
CA LEU A 568 26.82 -16.05 15.19
C LEU A 568 26.52 -15.51 16.60
N ILE A 569 25.55 -16.12 17.27
CA ILE A 569 25.20 -15.85 18.68
C ILE A 569 26.00 -16.75 19.62
N SER A 570 26.10 -18.04 19.30
CA SER A 570 26.86 -19.00 20.10
C SER A 570 27.35 -20.21 19.28
N GLY A 571 28.37 -20.91 19.76
CA GLY A 571 28.94 -22.09 19.09
C GLY A 571 30.37 -21.88 18.58
N THR A 572 30.76 -22.62 17.55
CA THR A 572 32.14 -22.68 17.05
C THR A 572 32.27 -22.51 15.53
N LEU A 573 31.16 -22.37 14.83
CA LEU A 573 31.14 -22.13 13.38
C LEU A 573 31.56 -20.66 13.06
N PRO A 574 31.72 -20.29 11.77
CA PRO A 574 32.15 -18.95 11.37
C PRO A 574 31.28 -17.82 11.93
N ALA A 575 31.85 -16.63 12.06
CA ALA A 575 31.18 -15.52 12.73
C ALA A 575 29.98 -14.98 11.96
N GLY A 576 29.99 -15.08 10.62
CA GLY A 576 28.85 -14.75 9.79
C GLY A 576 28.60 -15.79 8.70
N LEU A 577 27.33 -15.91 8.31
CA LEU A 577 26.84 -16.77 7.24
C LEU A 577 25.90 -15.95 6.36
N GLU A 578 26.19 -15.89 5.07
CA GLU A 578 25.28 -15.33 4.06
C GLU A 578 24.75 -16.48 3.20
N ILE A 579 23.45 -16.53 2.97
CA ILE A 579 22.82 -17.38 1.96
C ILE A 579 22.13 -16.49 0.94
N THR A 580 22.40 -16.71 -0.34
CA THR A 580 21.83 -15.91 -1.43
C THR A 580 21.07 -16.81 -2.40
N ARG A 581 19.85 -16.43 -2.74
CA ARG A 581 19.07 -17.02 -3.84
C ARG A 581 19.00 -16.03 -4.99
N SER A 582 19.33 -16.48 -6.20
CA SER A 582 19.49 -15.58 -7.36
C SER A 582 18.19 -15.23 -8.08
N ASP A 583 17.15 -16.05 -7.93
CA ASP A 583 15.90 -15.96 -8.68
C ASP A 583 14.78 -16.67 -7.92
N ALA A 584 13.55 -16.14 -7.95
CA ALA A 584 12.39 -16.70 -7.25
C ALA A 584 11.89 -18.03 -7.83
N THR A 585 12.20 -18.32 -9.10
CA THR A 585 11.75 -19.53 -9.82
C THR A 585 12.68 -20.72 -9.64
N THR A 586 13.80 -20.53 -8.93
CA THR A 586 14.83 -21.55 -8.73
C THR A 586 15.13 -21.75 -7.24
N TYR A 587 15.49 -22.98 -6.86
CA TYR A 587 15.98 -23.30 -5.51
C TYR A 587 17.51 -23.27 -5.41
N ASP A 588 18.18 -22.75 -6.44
CA ASP A 588 19.64 -22.68 -6.48
C ASP A 588 20.11 -21.55 -5.55
N MET A 589 20.94 -21.93 -4.57
CA MET A 589 21.46 -21.00 -3.56
C MET A 589 22.98 -21.06 -3.50
N THR A 590 23.58 -19.90 -3.19
CA THR A 590 25.00 -19.76 -2.86
C THR A 590 25.17 -19.38 -1.41
N TYR A 591 26.37 -19.61 -0.87
CA TYR A 591 26.72 -19.16 0.48
C TYR A 591 28.04 -18.40 0.52
N THR A 592 28.18 -17.57 1.55
CA THR A 592 29.43 -16.92 1.96
C THR A 592 29.65 -17.16 3.46
N LEU A 593 30.88 -17.53 3.86
CA LEU A 593 31.30 -17.56 5.25
C LEU A 593 32.17 -16.34 5.55
N LEU A 594 31.81 -15.62 6.62
CA LEU A 594 32.46 -14.40 7.06
C LEU A 594 33.24 -14.63 8.36
N ASP A 595 34.39 -13.97 8.46
CA ASP A 595 35.13 -13.87 9.72
C ASP A 595 34.51 -12.80 10.65
N ALA A 596 35.07 -12.65 11.86
CA ALA A 596 34.56 -11.69 12.85
C ALA A 596 34.72 -10.22 12.43
N ALA A 597 35.44 -9.93 11.35
CA ALA A 597 35.54 -8.60 10.76
C ALA A 597 34.59 -8.41 9.56
N GLY A 598 33.73 -9.38 9.27
CA GLY A 598 32.82 -9.37 8.12
C GLY A 598 33.53 -9.65 6.79
N VAL A 599 34.74 -10.23 6.82
CA VAL A 599 35.51 -10.52 5.59
C VAL A 599 35.18 -11.94 5.12
N ALA A 600 34.71 -12.05 3.88
CA ALA A 600 34.48 -13.33 3.22
C ALA A 600 35.79 -14.12 3.06
N PHE A 601 35.80 -15.36 3.55
CA PHE A 601 36.94 -16.28 3.40
C PHE A 601 36.59 -17.59 2.67
N GLU A 602 35.32 -17.90 2.51
CA GLU A 602 34.83 -19.06 1.74
C GLU A 602 33.50 -18.72 1.06
N THR A 603 33.33 -19.13 -0.20
CA THR A 603 32.05 -19.08 -0.91
C THR A 603 31.81 -20.37 -1.70
N GLY A 604 30.54 -20.69 -1.95
CA GLY A 604 30.18 -21.90 -2.68
C GLY A 604 28.68 -22.02 -2.96
N THR A 605 28.24 -23.23 -3.30
CA THR A 605 26.82 -23.55 -3.53
C THR A 605 26.25 -24.31 -2.34
N VAL A 606 24.93 -24.17 -2.15
CA VAL A 606 24.18 -24.88 -1.12
C VAL A 606 23.34 -25.97 -1.79
N THR A 607 23.29 -27.15 -1.20
CA THR A 607 22.24 -28.14 -1.47
C THR A 607 21.42 -28.28 -0.20
N PHE A 608 20.17 -27.85 -0.25
CA PHE A 608 19.25 -27.88 0.87
C PHE A 608 18.14 -28.90 0.62
N ASN A 609 17.76 -29.60 1.67
CA ASN A 609 16.60 -30.50 1.64
C ASN A 609 15.83 -30.28 2.94
N ALA A 610 14.74 -29.53 2.82
CA ALA A 610 13.85 -29.20 3.92
C ALA A 610 13.20 -30.48 4.47
N ALA A 611 13.17 -30.61 5.79
CA ALA A 611 12.52 -31.72 6.47
C ALA A 611 12.03 -31.27 7.85
N PRO A 612 10.96 -31.88 8.39
CA PRO A 612 10.49 -31.55 9.73
C PRO A 612 11.61 -31.76 10.75
N THR A 613 11.73 -30.88 11.73
CA THR A 613 12.65 -30.91 12.89
C THR A 613 14.13 -30.73 12.59
N ALA A 614 14.63 -31.22 11.45
CA ALA A 614 16.05 -31.09 11.11
C ALA A 614 16.25 -31.32 9.61
N SER A 615 16.42 -30.21 8.89
CA SER A 615 16.73 -30.19 7.47
C SER A 615 18.20 -30.54 7.22
N THR A 616 18.50 -31.13 6.06
CA THR A 616 19.89 -31.38 5.68
C THR A 616 20.39 -30.28 4.76
N ILE A 617 21.61 -29.81 5.01
CA ILE A 617 22.24 -28.75 4.23
C ILE A 617 23.67 -29.16 3.87
N ASP A 618 24.06 -28.99 2.61
CA ASP A 618 25.43 -29.23 2.15
C ASP A 618 26.03 -27.95 1.59
N PHE A 619 27.17 -27.55 2.15
CA PHE A 619 27.97 -26.45 1.63
C PHE A 619 29.08 -27.02 0.74
N VAL A 620 29.08 -26.67 -0.54
CA VAL A 620 30.08 -27.13 -1.52
C VAL A 620 31.02 -25.96 -1.86
N PRO A 621 32.23 -25.91 -1.28
CA PRO A 621 33.11 -24.75 -1.44
C PRO A 621 33.61 -24.63 -2.88
N SER A 622 33.47 -23.44 -3.45
CA SER A 622 34.03 -23.07 -4.75
C SER A 622 35.31 -22.25 -4.60
N THR A 623 35.34 -21.33 -3.64
CA THR A 623 36.45 -20.38 -3.43
C THR A 623 36.73 -20.17 -1.94
N PRO A 624 37.83 -20.72 -1.39
CA PRO A 624 38.70 -21.73 -2.01
C PRO A 624 37.96 -23.08 -2.15
N ALA A 625 38.35 -23.87 -3.16
CA ALA A 625 37.84 -25.23 -3.29
C ALA A 625 38.25 -26.10 -2.08
N GLY A 626 37.32 -26.89 -1.56
CA GLY A 626 37.49 -27.68 -0.34
C GLY A 626 36.53 -28.87 -0.27
N PRO A 627 36.61 -29.69 0.80
CA PRO A 627 35.63 -30.74 1.02
C PRO A 627 34.25 -30.15 1.30
N THR A 628 33.19 -30.82 0.82
CA THR A 628 31.80 -30.50 1.16
C THR A 628 31.59 -30.57 2.67
N ARG A 629 30.87 -29.60 3.22
CA ARG A 629 30.41 -29.60 4.62
C ARG A 629 29.02 -30.18 4.66
N LEU A 630 28.89 -31.36 5.25
CA LEU A 630 27.62 -32.07 5.41
C LEU A 630 26.98 -31.62 6.71
N GLY A 631 25.93 -30.81 6.62
CA GLY A 631 25.29 -30.15 7.74
C GLY A 631 23.89 -30.66 8.10
N LEU A 632 23.51 -30.40 9.34
CA LEU A 632 22.14 -30.51 9.83
C LEU A 632 21.74 -29.11 10.29
N VAL A 633 20.53 -28.67 9.92
CA VAL A 633 20.05 -27.32 10.22
C VAL A 633 18.60 -27.35 10.69
N ASP A 634 18.28 -26.47 11.62
CA ASP A 634 16.92 -26.15 12.05
C ASP A 634 16.78 -24.63 12.07
N ILE A 635 15.64 -24.13 11.61
CA ILE A 635 15.36 -22.71 11.43
C ILE A 635 14.00 -22.45 12.07
N ASN A 636 13.94 -21.45 12.94
CA ASN A 636 12.67 -21.00 13.51
C ASN A 636 12.67 -19.47 13.56
N GLY A 637 12.02 -18.87 12.56
CA GLY A 637 12.05 -17.42 12.38
C GLY A 637 13.48 -16.89 12.21
N GLU A 638 13.87 -15.94 13.04
CA GLU A 638 15.19 -15.31 12.96
C GLU A 638 16.33 -16.25 13.36
N ASP A 639 16.07 -17.29 14.15
CA ASP A 639 17.09 -18.15 14.73
C ASP A 639 17.38 -19.36 13.83
N LEU A 640 18.67 -19.69 13.68
CA LEU A 640 19.16 -20.83 12.89
C LEU A 640 20.18 -21.62 13.72
N TRP A 641 19.95 -22.92 13.87
CA TRP A 641 20.89 -23.85 14.51
C TRP A 641 21.55 -24.74 13.47
N LEU A 642 22.87 -24.67 13.37
CA LEU A 642 23.66 -25.36 12.36
C LEU A 642 24.81 -26.14 12.97
N ASP A 643 24.89 -27.42 12.61
CA ASP A 643 26.08 -28.24 12.83
C ASP A 643 26.53 -28.83 11.49
N TRP A 644 27.83 -28.99 11.29
CA TRP A 644 28.35 -29.64 10.09
C TRP A 644 29.64 -30.41 10.36
N ASP A 645 29.96 -31.34 9.47
CA ASP A 645 31.24 -32.02 9.43
C ASP A 645 31.66 -32.28 7.96
N THR A 646 32.92 -32.60 7.71
CA THR A 646 33.45 -32.83 6.34
C THR A 646 33.55 -34.30 5.96
N THR A 647 33.21 -35.20 6.87
CA THR A 647 33.31 -36.65 6.72
C THR A 647 31.96 -37.34 6.87
N THR A 648 31.16 -36.97 7.87
CA THR A 648 29.85 -37.57 8.13
C THR A 648 28.85 -36.55 8.64
N ARG A 649 27.65 -36.47 8.04
CA ARG A 649 26.59 -35.55 8.49
C ARG A 649 26.28 -35.76 9.98
N PRO A 650 26.18 -34.69 10.79
CA PRO A 650 25.69 -34.78 12.17
C PRO A 650 24.32 -35.45 12.24
N THR A 651 24.07 -36.20 13.32
CA THR A 651 22.78 -36.89 13.54
C THR A 651 21.85 -36.15 14.50
N SER A 652 22.27 -35.01 15.04
CA SER A 652 21.50 -34.18 15.98
C SER A 652 22.09 -32.78 16.10
N LEU A 653 21.30 -31.80 16.52
CA LEU A 653 21.71 -30.40 16.75
C LEU A 653 22.22 -30.11 18.18
N ALA A 654 22.48 -31.13 18.99
CA ALA A 654 22.88 -30.94 20.41
C ALA A 654 24.20 -30.15 20.61
N GLY A 655 25.03 -30.00 19.57
CA GLY A 655 26.25 -29.19 19.57
C GLY A 655 26.27 -28.10 18.51
N ALA A 656 25.11 -27.76 17.95
CA ALA A 656 24.99 -26.80 16.86
C ALA A 656 25.43 -25.40 17.30
N SER A 657 25.94 -24.65 16.32
CA SER A 657 26.10 -23.20 16.44
C SER A 657 24.79 -22.51 16.16
N HIS A 658 24.49 -21.47 16.92
CA HIS A 658 23.27 -20.69 16.83
C HIS A 658 23.58 -19.35 16.17
N TYR A 659 22.88 -19.07 15.09
CA TYR A 659 22.91 -17.84 14.31
C TYR A 659 21.58 -17.09 14.45
N ARG A 660 21.63 -15.78 14.27
CA ARG A 660 20.46 -14.90 14.17
C ARG A 660 20.49 -14.13 12.87
N LEU A 661 19.32 -13.95 12.25
CA LEU A 661 19.12 -13.07 11.10
C LEU A 661 19.43 -11.61 11.49
N ASP A 662 20.22 -10.93 10.66
CA ASP A 662 20.69 -9.56 10.92
C ASP A 662 19.71 -8.46 10.48
#